data_AF-A0A956MLV4-F1
#
_entry.id   AF-A0A956MLV4-F1
#
_cell.length_a   1.000
_cell.length_b   1.000
_cell.length_c   1.000
_cell.angle_alpha   90.00
_cell.angle_beta   90.00
_cell.angle_gamma   90.00
#
_symmetry.space_group_name_H-M   'P 1'
#
loop_
_entity.id
_entity.type
_entity.pdbx_description
1 polymer ?
#
loop_
_entity_poly.entity_id
_entity_poly.type
_entity_poly.pdbx_seq_one_letter_code
_entity_poly.pdbx_strand_id
1 'polypeptide(L)'
;MEASSFFSGLLSGVDYRSLVDAIINAQSRPITRLEDRIDRIETRSDAYLSFKGLLSSLKDASTALRSSDAFGARTATSSSSSVSVSAANNAPVGSHEIEVFQLATAEKLGSDSFQDRSADLGLSGEFLINGRRVAVAATDSLDDIAQAINGVNSGSTASGVNASVVSVGSSDHRLILTSERTGATGVDLVEVSGGVLKSLGVLDATMSTKHITSDGALSDRFANGTQSVGGLLGLTSPPAAGAVGIGSLSVTLDLSTMSLTDIADAINAEASLAGSGIQATVVPDPDAGASVRRLDISGTTSFTDAGGILETLGFLQGGKSGVAHELTSATAFQDAGGVNPATAGTQLSQLSIGGNGAGVQAGDTLTISGTRGDGSTFGFTYTVGGGDTLQTIVNRLNSNVDGLQAGSRTATASISANGELVITDDQVGGSRLSLSIVANNENGGTLDFGAVGTSATGRLRQISAGADAQLSVDGVYLERATNSIADAVEGLTVELHAGSVGDVVAVMVGKDIDAFVSDIQAFIDAYNSSAEFVRTQLERDADGNGGPLAGDSTLRSMASDMRRAMQTALAPGVAGNLGRLGDLGIEIQQDGSFSVDTARLKEALETDSGAVQRLFGIHGAGSVSELEFVGVTDASVAGTYGVEITQAATRAQILGTGFGGTYVDDGTSDSMLIKDIASGATYTVALSNGDTLQDIIDKINTEMDTALSEIHEASAQLFSDGVGTVATDSTRLSDLFDNLGANLGVAAGDTLTFSGTTRGGATIDTQFVVTDPSTQTVGEMMATLQSAVGPDTRVYLDANGRIRAEDQETGSSLFTLDITSDNAGGGTFSVGTIAAVQEGRTTSGIVAVDNGGQLELTAEGYGSNEGFEISFLAGGTDGSASLGVAAASYTGLDVQGTIGGFAATGLGQLLTGDADSAVEGISLLYTGSGVGSVGTMSVSRGIASLVELAADALVSSDGGSIDDLVEQGQRNIDSMESRISTIEDRLARRRELLLRRFLAAETALARTQSQTDYLFASLPQFNQNER
;
A
#
# COMPACT_ATOMS: atom_id res chain seq x y z
N MET A 1 30.77 29.50 53.30
CA MET A 1 31.61 29.86 54.46
C MET A 1 30.85 30.93 55.22
N GLU A 2 30.49 30.64 56.46
CA GLU A 2 29.55 31.40 57.29
C GLU A 2 29.97 32.84 57.57
N ALA A 3 28.95 33.63 57.91
CA ALA A 3 28.98 35.04 58.22
C ALA A 3 29.99 35.40 59.32
N SER A 4 30.92 36.28 58.97
CA SER A 4 31.54 37.22 59.91
C SER A 4 31.12 38.63 59.49
N SER A 5 29.97 39.07 59.98
CA SER A 5 29.49 40.45 59.83
C SER A 5 30.40 41.40 60.62
N PHE A 6 31.53 41.79 60.05
CA PHE A 6 32.25 42.98 60.51
C PHE A 6 31.38 44.19 60.17
N PHE A 7 30.81 44.82 61.20
CA PHE A 7 30.04 46.06 61.09
C PHE A 7 30.91 47.14 60.41
N SER A 8 30.47 47.64 59.26
CA SER A 8 31.07 48.79 58.58
C SER A 8 30.85 50.04 59.45
N GLY A 9 31.91 50.85 59.67
CA GLY A 9 31.77 52.16 60.29
C GLY A 9 31.98 52.26 61.81
N LEU A 10 32.58 51.24 62.46
CA LEU A 10 32.81 51.24 63.92
C LEU A 10 33.74 52.37 64.43
N LEU A 11 34.59 52.94 63.57
CA LEU A 11 35.57 53.98 63.96
C LEU A 11 35.27 55.40 63.46
N SER A 12 34.49 55.56 62.38
CA SER A 12 34.19 56.87 61.77
C SER A 12 32.71 57.26 61.76
N GLY A 13 31.80 56.34 62.07
CA GLY A 13 30.34 56.56 62.00
C GLY A 13 29.76 56.62 60.58
N VAL A 14 30.56 56.36 59.53
CA VAL A 14 30.11 56.41 58.13
C VAL A 14 30.00 55.01 57.55
N ASP A 15 28.80 54.61 57.11
CA ASP A 15 28.56 53.39 56.35
C ASP A 15 29.06 53.56 54.92
N TYR A 16 30.35 53.30 54.72
CA TYR A 16 30.99 53.43 53.41
C TYR A 16 30.50 52.39 52.40
N ARG A 17 29.90 51.27 52.81
CA ARG A 17 29.32 50.29 51.88
C ARG A 17 28.10 50.89 51.20
N SER A 18 27.19 51.49 51.97
CA SER A 18 26.03 52.20 51.41
C SER A 18 26.43 53.34 50.45
N LEU A 19 27.52 54.06 50.76
CA LEU A 19 28.05 55.13 49.91
C LEU A 19 28.67 54.59 48.61
N VAL A 20 29.47 53.52 48.70
CA VAL A 20 30.03 52.85 47.52
C VAL A 20 28.91 52.33 46.63
N ASP A 21 27.86 51.74 47.19
CA ASP A 21 26.72 51.23 46.45
C ASP A 21 25.93 52.36 45.77
N ALA A 22 25.72 53.50 46.45
CA ALA A 22 25.12 54.68 45.84
C ALA A 22 25.95 55.24 44.67
N ILE A 23 27.29 55.21 44.79
CA ILE A 23 28.21 55.65 43.72
C ILE A 23 28.16 54.69 42.53
N ILE A 24 28.17 53.37 42.78
CA ILE A 24 28.09 52.37 41.71
C ILE A 24 26.72 52.43 41.01
N ASN A 25 25.62 52.56 41.75
CA ASN A 25 24.27 52.71 41.20
C ASN A 25 24.10 54.00 40.38
N ALA A 26 24.72 55.12 40.79
CA ALA A 26 24.72 56.32 39.97
C ALA A 26 25.51 56.14 38.65
N GLN A 27 26.56 55.30 38.68
CA GLN A 27 27.42 55.01 37.54
C GLN A 27 26.89 53.90 36.62
N SER A 28 25.88 53.13 37.04
CA SER A 28 25.21 52.10 36.21
C SER A 28 24.11 52.66 35.29
N ARG A 29 23.73 53.94 35.40
CA ARG A 29 22.73 54.59 34.51
C ARG A 29 22.96 54.39 32.98
N PRO A 30 24.19 54.31 32.45
CA PRO A 30 24.40 53.97 31.05
C PRO A 30 24.00 52.54 30.67
N ILE A 31 24.09 51.58 31.61
CA ILE A 31 23.65 50.19 31.42
C ILE A 31 22.12 50.18 31.24
N THR A 32 21.37 50.79 32.16
CA THR A 32 19.90 50.86 32.05
C THR A 32 19.43 51.47 30.73
N ARG A 33 20.10 52.50 30.21
CA ARG A 33 19.75 53.09 28.90
C ARG A 33 20.06 52.16 27.71
N LEU A 34 21.06 51.28 27.84
CA LEU A 34 21.39 50.27 26.85
C LEU A 34 20.43 49.09 26.94
N GLU A 35 20.08 48.63 28.16
CA GLU A 35 19.03 47.63 28.42
C GLU A 35 17.69 48.12 27.85
N ASP A 36 17.25 49.33 28.18
CA ASP A 36 16.03 49.93 27.60
C ASP A 36 16.07 49.98 26.05
N ARG A 37 17.28 50.03 25.45
CA ARG A 37 17.45 50.05 24.00
C ARG A 37 17.46 48.64 23.42
N ILE A 38 18.00 47.65 24.13
CA ILE A 38 17.91 46.23 23.79
C ILE A 38 16.44 45.83 23.79
N ASP A 39 15.71 46.08 24.89
CA ASP A 39 14.28 45.77 25.01
C ASP A 39 13.46 46.36 23.85
N ARG A 40 13.76 47.61 23.46
CA ARG A 40 13.11 48.25 22.30
C ARG A 40 13.44 47.59 20.96
N ILE A 41 14.65 47.07 20.77
CA ILE A 41 15.04 46.37 19.54
C ILE A 41 14.40 44.98 19.54
N GLU A 42 14.43 44.25 20.65
CA GLU A 42 13.78 42.94 20.81
C GLU A 42 12.28 43.03 20.53
N THR A 43 11.57 43.96 21.18
CA THR A 43 10.13 44.17 20.95
C THR A 43 9.80 44.51 19.49
N ARG A 44 10.71 45.22 18.79
CA ARG A 44 10.55 45.50 17.35
C ARG A 44 10.80 44.26 16.50
N SER A 45 11.82 43.46 16.82
CA SER A 45 12.10 42.18 16.15
C SER A 45 10.92 41.21 16.31
N ASP A 46 10.35 41.10 17.50
CA ASP A 46 9.17 40.26 17.76
C ASP A 46 7.95 40.71 16.93
N ALA A 47 7.74 42.02 16.79
CA ALA A 47 6.70 42.56 15.92
C ALA A 47 6.96 42.24 14.43
N TYR A 48 8.21 42.32 13.97
CA TYR A 48 8.58 41.92 12.62
C TYR A 48 8.40 40.42 12.36
N LEU A 49 8.76 39.56 13.31
CA LEU A 49 8.53 38.11 13.23
C LEU A 49 7.05 37.76 13.24
N SER A 50 6.25 38.49 14.03
CA SER A 50 4.77 38.34 14.01
C SER A 50 4.20 38.72 12.64
N PHE A 51 4.68 39.81 12.04
CA PHE A 51 4.29 40.19 10.68
C PHE A 51 4.75 39.18 9.63
N LYS A 52 5.96 38.62 9.77
CA LYS A 52 6.48 37.55 8.92
C LYS A 52 5.53 36.35 8.92
N GLY A 53 5.08 35.89 10.10
CA GLY A 53 4.13 34.80 10.21
C GLY A 53 2.79 35.07 9.48
N LEU A 54 2.26 36.29 9.60
CA LEU A 54 1.04 36.70 8.87
C LEU A 54 1.27 36.74 7.35
N LEU A 55 2.43 37.22 6.90
CA LEU A 55 2.80 37.23 5.48
C LEU A 55 3.06 35.81 4.95
N SER A 56 3.60 34.89 5.75
CA SER A 56 3.69 33.47 5.41
C SER A 56 2.30 32.87 5.20
N SER A 57 1.36 33.10 6.12
CA SER A 57 -0.02 32.62 5.94
C SER A 57 -0.69 33.21 4.69
N LEU A 58 -0.43 34.49 4.39
CA LEU A 58 -0.92 35.10 3.16
C LEU A 58 -0.26 34.52 1.91
N LYS A 59 1.05 34.25 1.96
CA LYS A 59 1.78 33.56 0.89
C LYS A 59 1.16 32.18 0.65
N ASP A 60 0.97 31.37 1.68
CA ASP A 60 0.41 30.01 1.57
C ASP A 60 -1.02 30.03 1.00
N ALA A 61 -1.87 30.93 1.48
CA ALA A 61 -3.22 31.11 0.93
C ALA A 61 -3.20 31.56 -0.53
N SER A 62 -2.23 32.40 -0.91
CA SER A 62 -2.02 32.83 -2.30
C SER A 62 -1.55 31.68 -3.19
N THR A 63 -0.62 30.85 -2.71
CA THR A 63 -0.12 29.66 -3.41
C THR A 63 -1.25 28.65 -3.65
N ALA A 64 -2.06 28.37 -2.63
CA ALA A 64 -3.22 27.48 -2.74
C ALA A 64 -4.18 27.97 -3.83
N LEU A 65 -4.53 29.27 -3.81
CA LEU A 65 -5.44 29.87 -4.76
C LEU A 65 -4.84 30.05 -6.18
N ARG A 66 -3.51 29.99 -6.34
CA ARG A 66 -2.86 30.02 -7.65
C ARG A 66 -2.79 28.64 -8.31
N SER A 67 -2.84 27.56 -7.52
CA SER A 67 -2.70 26.18 -7.99
C SER A 67 -3.93 25.71 -8.79
N SER A 68 -3.73 24.88 -9.82
CA SER A 68 -4.83 24.29 -10.60
C SER A 68 -5.73 23.35 -9.80
N ASP A 69 -5.22 22.76 -8.72
CA ASP A 69 -5.91 21.76 -7.91
C ASP A 69 -7.08 22.36 -7.12
N ALA A 70 -6.91 23.58 -6.62
CA ALA A 70 -8.01 24.36 -6.06
C ALA A 70 -9.14 24.52 -7.10
N PHE A 71 -8.79 24.68 -8.39
CA PHE A 71 -9.77 24.82 -9.47
C PHE A 71 -10.32 23.51 -10.05
N GLY A 72 -9.71 22.39 -9.67
CA GLY A 72 -10.10 21.04 -10.08
C GLY A 72 -11.13 20.40 -9.16
N ALA A 73 -11.37 20.94 -7.95
CA ALA A 73 -12.15 20.28 -6.92
C ALA A 73 -13.57 19.87 -7.40
N ARG A 74 -13.94 18.63 -7.07
CA ARG A 74 -15.22 18.01 -7.39
C ARG A 74 -15.97 17.68 -6.12
N THR A 75 -17.29 17.78 -6.20
CA THR A 75 -18.19 17.29 -5.17
C THR A 75 -19.10 16.25 -5.80
N ALA A 76 -19.41 15.19 -5.05
CA ALA A 76 -20.39 14.19 -5.45
C ALA A 76 -21.51 14.17 -4.42
N THR A 77 -22.75 14.12 -4.89
CA THR A 77 -23.94 14.04 -4.05
C THR A 77 -24.76 12.83 -4.44
N SER A 78 -25.35 12.17 -3.44
CA SER A 78 -26.23 11.03 -3.64
C SER A 78 -27.66 11.41 -3.27
N SER A 79 -28.63 10.91 -4.03
CA SER A 79 -30.06 11.09 -3.75
C SER A 79 -30.57 10.24 -2.58
N SER A 80 -29.78 9.29 -2.09
CA SER A 80 -30.12 8.42 -0.95
C SER A 80 -28.94 8.23 0.00
N SER A 81 -29.21 8.12 1.30
CA SER A 81 -28.19 7.74 2.29
C SER A 81 -27.79 6.27 2.24
N SER A 82 -28.49 5.43 1.46
CA SER A 82 -28.09 4.03 1.24
C SER A 82 -26.79 3.93 0.43
N VAL A 83 -26.46 4.95 -0.37
CA VAL A 83 -25.20 5.01 -1.13
C VAL A 83 -24.49 6.33 -0.83
N SER A 84 -23.24 6.28 -0.38
CA SER A 84 -22.41 7.49 -0.25
C SER A 84 -21.38 7.56 -1.36
N VAL A 85 -20.95 8.78 -1.71
CA VAL A 85 -20.08 9.02 -2.85
C VAL A 85 -19.02 10.07 -2.53
N SER A 86 -17.87 9.96 -3.17
CA SER A 86 -16.82 10.99 -3.18
C SER A 86 -16.21 11.11 -4.58
N ALA A 87 -15.73 12.30 -4.92
CA ALA A 87 -15.15 12.57 -6.23
C ALA A 87 -13.75 13.18 -6.09
N ALA A 88 -12.81 12.67 -6.87
CA ALA A 88 -11.49 13.24 -7.08
C ALA A 88 -11.56 14.39 -8.10
N ASN A 89 -10.50 15.20 -8.20
CA ASN A 89 -10.47 16.40 -9.05
C ASN A 89 -10.64 16.10 -10.56
N ASN A 90 -10.24 14.90 -11.00
CA ASN A 90 -10.40 14.44 -12.38
C ASN A 90 -11.78 13.82 -12.65
N ALA A 91 -12.65 13.67 -11.64
CA ALA A 91 -13.96 13.07 -11.84
C ALA A 91 -14.78 13.89 -12.86
N PRO A 92 -15.37 13.24 -13.87
CA PRO A 92 -16.19 13.92 -14.87
C PRO A 92 -17.46 14.49 -14.22
N VAL A 93 -17.80 15.73 -14.57
CA VAL A 93 -19.05 16.37 -14.12
C VAL A 93 -20.22 15.73 -14.86
N GLY A 94 -21.25 15.32 -14.12
CA GLY A 94 -22.39 14.62 -14.69
C GLY A 94 -23.29 13.98 -13.66
N SER A 95 -24.34 13.31 -14.13
CA SER A 95 -25.21 12.49 -13.31
C SER A 95 -25.05 11.02 -13.70
N HIS A 96 -25.00 10.15 -12.69
CA HIS A 96 -24.93 8.71 -12.85
C HIS A 96 -26.09 8.03 -12.13
N GLU A 97 -26.62 6.96 -12.71
CA GLU A 97 -27.68 6.14 -12.12
C GLU A 97 -27.11 4.86 -11.47
N ILE A 98 -27.28 4.80 -10.15
CA ILE A 98 -27.01 3.81 -9.12
C ILE A 98 -28.00 2.66 -8.89
N GLU A 99 -28.01 1.53 -9.61
CA GLU A 99 -28.92 0.42 -9.21
C GLU A 99 -28.14 -0.71 -8.53
N VAL A 100 -28.51 -1.08 -7.30
CA VAL A 100 -27.83 -2.15 -6.54
C VAL A 100 -28.73 -3.38 -6.45
N PHE A 101 -28.26 -4.52 -6.95
CA PHE A 101 -28.97 -5.80 -6.92
C PHE A 101 -28.56 -6.66 -5.72
N GLN A 102 -27.30 -6.55 -5.29
CA GLN A 102 -26.76 -7.31 -4.17
C GLN A 102 -25.58 -6.58 -3.55
N LEU A 103 -25.43 -6.66 -2.22
CA LEU A 103 -24.23 -6.21 -1.51
C LEU A 103 -23.20 -7.32 -1.45
N ALA A 104 -21.92 -6.95 -1.45
CA ALA A 104 -20.87 -7.89 -1.18
C ALA A 104 -20.95 -8.37 0.28
N THR A 105 -20.86 -9.67 0.51
CA THR A 105 -20.87 -10.29 1.85
C THR A 105 -19.59 -11.04 2.10
N ALA A 106 -19.16 -11.09 3.37
CA ALA A 106 -18.00 -11.86 3.79
C ALA A 106 -18.40 -13.29 4.16
N GLU A 107 -17.58 -14.27 3.78
CA GLU A 107 -17.81 -15.68 4.14
C GLU A 107 -17.57 -15.91 5.64
N LYS A 108 -18.41 -16.72 6.26
CA LYS A 108 -18.23 -17.22 7.62
C LYS A 108 -18.37 -18.73 7.68
N LEU A 109 -17.40 -19.39 8.29
CA LEU A 109 -17.36 -20.85 8.45
C LEU A 109 -17.38 -21.24 9.94
N GLY A 110 -17.92 -22.41 10.25
CA GLY A 110 -18.06 -22.94 11.61
C GLY A 110 -17.64 -24.40 11.73
N SER A 111 -16.92 -24.72 12.80
CA SER A 111 -16.46 -26.07 13.15
C SER A 111 -17.57 -26.96 13.73
N ASP A 112 -17.19 -28.19 14.08
CA ASP A 112 -17.90 -29.04 15.04
C ASP A 112 -17.96 -28.40 16.45
N SER A 113 -18.76 -29.02 17.33
CA SER A 113 -18.86 -28.66 18.75
C SER A 113 -17.78 -29.39 19.55
N PHE A 114 -17.04 -28.64 20.36
CA PHE A 114 -16.02 -29.14 21.29
C PHE A 114 -16.46 -28.95 22.74
N GLN A 115 -16.11 -29.92 23.58
CA GLN A 115 -16.51 -29.93 25.00
C GLN A 115 -15.77 -28.87 25.83
N ASP A 116 -14.49 -28.64 25.54
CA ASP A 116 -13.64 -27.67 26.22
C ASP A 116 -12.81 -26.94 25.17
N ARG A 117 -12.75 -25.61 25.26
CA ARG A 117 -11.98 -24.77 24.33
C ARG A 117 -10.47 -24.79 24.58
N SER A 118 -10.07 -25.17 25.79
CA SER A 118 -8.69 -25.08 26.29
C SER A 118 -8.00 -26.43 26.47
N ALA A 119 -8.71 -27.54 26.20
CA ALA A 119 -8.13 -28.87 26.22
C ALA A 119 -7.46 -29.21 24.89
N ASP A 120 -6.33 -29.91 24.96
CA ASP A 120 -5.59 -30.44 23.82
C ASP A 120 -6.52 -31.30 22.92
N LEU A 121 -6.55 -31.01 21.63
CA LEU A 121 -7.41 -31.73 20.68
C LEU A 121 -6.79 -33.04 20.17
N GLY A 122 -5.48 -33.25 20.38
CA GLY A 122 -4.77 -34.44 19.89
C GLY A 122 -4.63 -34.49 18.36
N LEU A 123 -4.89 -33.37 17.68
CA LEU A 123 -4.76 -33.24 16.23
C LEU A 123 -3.37 -32.76 15.87
N SER A 124 -2.79 -33.27 14.78
CA SER A 124 -1.49 -32.80 14.30
C SER A 124 -1.44 -32.78 12.79
N GLY A 125 -0.92 -31.70 12.21
CA GLY A 125 -0.84 -31.54 10.77
C GLY A 125 -0.67 -30.10 10.32
N GLU A 126 -0.77 -29.87 9.02
CA GLU A 126 -0.71 -28.56 8.40
C GLU A 126 -1.92 -28.36 7.47
N PHE A 127 -2.37 -27.12 7.36
CA PHE A 127 -3.37 -26.71 6.38
C PHE A 127 -3.07 -25.29 5.90
N LEU A 128 -3.72 -24.86 4.81
CA LEU A 128 -3.63 -23.48 4.33
C LEU A 128 -4.95 -22.74 4.53
N ILE A 129 -4.84 -21.46 4.85
CA ILE A 129 -5.94 -20.48 4.79
C ILE A 129 -5.53 -19.36 3.85
N ASN A 130 -6.26 -19.19 2.74
CA ASN A 130 -5.93 -18.20 1.71
C ASN A 130 -4.45 -18.25 1.30
N GLY A 131 -3.93 -19.46 1.09
CA GLY A 131 -2.53 -19.72 0.73
C GLY A 131 -1.52 -19.57 1.88
N ARG A 132 -1.95 -19.32 3.12
CA ARG A 132 -1.08 -19.20 4.30
C ARG A 132 -1.08 -20.47 5.15
N ARG A 133 0.11 -21.01 5.38
CA ARG A 133 0.32 -22.20 6.22
C ARG A 133 -0.04 -21.94 7.68
N VAL A 134 -0.87 -22.82 8.22
CA VAL A 134 -1.13 -22.97 9.65
C VAL A 134 -0.70 -24.38 10.07
N ALA A 135 0.14 -24.47 11.09
CA ALA A 135 0.57 -25.73 11.67
C ALA A 135 -0.18 -25.98 12.98
N VAL A 136 -0.58 -27.23 13.21
CA VAL A 136 -1.27 -27.68 14.42
C VAL A 136 -0.49 -28.81 15.06
N ALA A 137 -0.23 -28.68 16.35
CA ALA A 137 0.39 -29.70 17.18
C ALA A 137 -0.66 -30.46 18.01
N ALA A 138 -0.35 -31.70 18.40
CA ALA A 138 -1.27 -32.53 19.19
C ALA A 138 -1.68 -31.92 20.54
N THR A 139 -0.87 -30.99 21.05
CA THR A 139 -1.12 -30.23 22.28
C THR A 139 -1.99 -29.00 22.09
N ASP A 140 -2.31 -28.62 20.85
CA ASP A 140 -3.05 -27.40 20.59
C ASP A 140 -4.52 -27.58 20.95
N SER A 141 -5.05 -26.60 21.67
CA SER A 141 -6.47 -26.46 21.97
C SER A 141 -7.20 -25.70 20.85
N LEU A 142 -8.53 -25.59 20.96
CA LEU A 142 -9.32 -24.79 20.02
C LEU A 142 -8.92 -23.30 20.05
N ASP A 143 -8.53 -22.80 21.23
CA ASP A 143 -8.02 -21.44 21.41
C ASP A 143 -6.64 -21.24 20.77
N ASP A 144 -5.76 -22.25 20.86
CA ASP A 144 -4.44 -22.19 20.23
C ASP A 144 -4.54 -22.20 18.70
N ILE A 145 -5.42 -23.04 18.15
CA ILE A 145 -5.70 -23.07 16.71
C ILE A 145 -6.27 -21.73 16.23
N ALA A 146 -7.20 -21.13 16.96
CA ALA A 146 -7.72 -19.80 16.63
C ALA A 146 -6.61 -18.74 16.63
N GLN A 147 -5.70 -18.79 17.62
CA GLN A 147 -4.54 -17.90 17.67
C GLN A 147 -3.57 -18.13 16.52
N ALA A 148 -3.30 -19.39 16.15
CA ALA A 148 -2.42 -19.72 15.03
C ALA A 148 -2.97 -19.16 13.70
N ILE A 149 -4.28 -19.27 13.48
CA ILE A 149 -4.96 -18.68 12.31
C ILE A 149 -4.86 -17.15 12.32
N ASN A 150 -5.11 -16.51 13.46
CA ASN A 150 -4.98 -15.05 13.58
C ASN A 150 -3.52 -14.58 13.43
N GLY A 151 -2.56 -15.40 13.84
CA GLY A 151 -1.13 -15.11 13.71
C GLY A 151 -0.69 -14.97 12.25
N VAL A 152 -1.26 -15.78 11.35
CA VAL A 152 -1.00 -15.67 9.90
C VAL A 152 -1.82 -14.58 9.21
N ASN A 153 -2.71 -13.90 9.94
CA ASN A 153 -3.46 -12.73 9.47
C ASN A 153 -2.74 -11.41 9.78
N SER A 154 -1.45 -11.30 9.45
CA SER A 154 -0.65 -10.08 9.69
C SER A 154 0.41 -9.82 8.61
N GLY A 155 0.91 -8.59 8.53
CA GLY A 155 1.93 -8.16 7.55
C GLY A 155 1.40 -7.89 6.14
N SER A 156 2.30 -7.71 5.16
CA SER A 156 1.99 -7.52 3.72
C SER A 156 1.38 -8.75 3.03
N THR A 157 1.22 -9.81 3.82
CA THR A 157 1.03 -11.19 3.42
C THR A 157 -0.07 -11.82 4.31
N ALA A 158 -0.95 -11.00 4.89
CA ALA A 158 -2.00 -11.45 5.77
C ALA A 158 -2.96 -12.44 5.06
N SER A 159 -3.44 -13.45 5.79
CA SER A 159 -4.44 -14.39 5.29
C SER A 159 -5.79 -13.72 4.99
N GLY A 160 -6.11 -12.58 5.60
CA GLY A 160 -7.40 -11.90 5.49
C GLY A 160 -8.54 -12.64 6.20
N VAL A 161 -8.22 -13.51 7.16
CA VAL A 161 -9.20 -14.35 7.88
C VAL A 161 -8.98 -14.23 9.38
N ASN A 162 -10.05 -13.87 10.09
CA ASN A 162 -10.10 -13.88 11.54
C ASN A 162 -10.78 -15.13 12.08
N ALA A 163 -10.16 -15.74 13.08
CA ALA A 163 -10.67 -16.88 13.82
C ALA A 163 -11.10 -16.48 15.23
N SER A 164 -12.24 -17.00 15.68
CA SER A 164 -12.76 -16.80 17.03
C SER A 164 -13.44 -18.05 17.56
N VAL A 165 -13.41 -18.28 18.87
CA VAL A 165 -14.13 -19.38 19.51
C VAL A 165 -15.39 -18.88 20.18
N VAL A 166 -16.55 -19.33 19.69
CA VAL A 166 -17.87 -19.01 20.23
C VAL A 166 -18.34 -20.11 21.17
N SER A 167 -18.82 -19.74 22.35
CA SER A 167 -19.36 -20.68 23.35
C SER A 167 -20.88 -20.61 23.34
N VAL A 168 -21.53 -21.70 22.90
CA VAL A 168 -23.01 -21.82 22.84
C VAL A 168 -23.57 -22.33 24.17
N GLY A 169 -22.76 -23.10 24.91
CA GLY A 169 -23.06 -23.59 26.25
C GLY A 169 -21.78 -23.94 27.02
N SER A 170 -21.92 -24.56 28.19
CA SER A 170 -20.77 -24.98 29.03
C SER A 170 -19.93 -26.12 28.44
N SER A 171 -20.41 -26.76 27.37
CA SER A 171 -19.80 -27.92 26.74
C SER A 171 -19.99 -27.93 25.21
N ASP A 172 -20.27 -26.76 24.62
CA ASP A 172 -20.39 -26.56 23.17
C ASP A 172 -19.64 -25.28 22.80
N HIS A 173 -18.42 -25.49 22.32
CA HIS A 173 -17.52 -24.45 21.82
C HIS A 173 -17.23 -24.71 20.35
N ARG A 174 -17.25 -23.65 19.53
CA ARG A 174 -17.06 -23.74 18.08
C ARG A 174 -16.10 -22.69 17.58
N LEU A 175 -15.18 -23.09 16.72
CA LEU A 175 -14.31 -22.20 15.97
C LEU A 175 -15.10 -21.59 14.80
N ILE A 176 -15.08 -20.27 14.71
CA ILE A 176 -15.69 -19.48 13.66
C ILE A 176 -14.58 -18.77 12.89
N LEU A 177 -14.51 -19.02 11.59
CA LEU A 177 -13.63 -18.32 10.66
C LEU A 177 -14.45 -17.26 9.93
N THR A 178 -13.96 -16.03 9.87
CA THR A 178 -14.61 -14.90 9.20
C THR A 178 -13.61 -14.26 8.24
N SER A 179 -13.97 -14.17 6.96
CA SER A 179 -13.19 -13.36 6.02
C SER A 179 -13.28 -11.88 6.41
N GLU A 180 -12.17 -11.17 6.40
CA GLU A 180 -12.13 -9.71 6.62
C GLU A 180 -12.64 -8.94 5.40
N ARG A 181 -12.56 -9.56 4.22
CA ARG A 181 -13.02 -9.00 2.96
C ARG A 181 -14.36 -9.61 2.58
N THR A 182 -15.21 -8.79 2.00
CA THR A 182 -16.40 -9.27 1.29
C THR A 182 -15.98 -9.88 -0.06
N GLY A 183 -16.91 -10.56 -0.72
CA GLY A 183 -16.72 -11.10 -2.06
C GLY A 183 -16.83 -12.61 -2.14
N ALA A 184 -17.02 -13.13 -3.34
CA ALA A 184 -17.26 -14.54 -3.63
C ALA A 184 -16.07 -15.46 -3.29
N THR A 185 -14.84 -14.94 -3.29
CA THR A 185 -13.64 -15.71 -2.94
C THR A 185 -13.67 -16.24 -1.50
N GLY A 186 -14.23 -15.47 -0.57
CA GLY A 186 -14.44 -15.89 0.81
C GLY A 186 -13.18 -16.34 1.56
N VAL A 187 -13.24 -17.53 2.15
CA VAL A 187 -12.18 -18.22 2.88
C VAL A 187 -11.83 -19.50 2.12
N ASP A 188 -10.64 -19.51 1.53
CA ASP A 188 -10.05 -20.68 0.90
C ASP A 188 -9.35 -21.55 1.93
N LEU A 189 -9.69 -22.83 1.94
CA LEU A 189 -9.23 -23.81 2.93
C LEU A 189 -8.68 -25.02 2.19
N VAL A 190 -7.44 -25.37 2.50
CA VAL A 190 -6.73 -26.49 1.87
C VAL A 190 -6.18 -27.40 2.94
N GLU A 191 -6.62 -28.65 2.94
CA GLU A 191 -6.02 -29.68 3.79
C GLU A 191 -4.68 -30.13 3.19
N VAL A 192 -3.60 -30.06 3.98
CA VAL A 192 -2.25 -30.45 3.51
C VAL A 192 -1.85 -31.78 4.15
N SER A 193 -1.86 -31.87 5.48
CA SER A 193 -1.52 -33.09 6.20
C SER A 193 -2.28 -33.21 7.53
N GLY A 194 -2.49 -34.44 7.98
CA GLY A 194 -3.14 -34.71 9.28
C GLY A 194 -4.66 -34.66 9.30
N GLY A 195 -5.33 -34.12 8.27
CA GLY A 195 -6.80 -34.12 8.20
C GLY A 195 -7.43 -33.19 9.24
N VAL A 196 -6.75 -32.10 9.59
CA VAL A 196 -7.10 -31.20 10.69
C VAL A 196 -8.43 -30.49 10.40
N LEU A 197 -8.62 -29.92 9.21
CA LEU A 197 -9.83 -29.17 8.86
C LEU A 197 -11.07 -30.07 8.79
N LYS A 198 -10.89 -31.31 8.30
CA LYS A 198 -11.93 -32.34 8.28
C LYS A 198 -12.27 -32.82 9.71
N SER A 199 -11.27 -32.97 10.58
CA SER A 199 -11.45 -33.36 11.99
C SER A 199 -12.05 -32.25 12.86
N LEU A 200 -11.71 -30.99 12.56
CA LEU A 200 -12.39 -29.83 13.12
C LEU A 200 -13.83 -29.68 12.60
N GLY A 201 -14.15 -30.38 11.51
CA GLY A 201 -15.45 -30.35 10.88
C GLY A 201 -15.74 -29.05 10.13
N VAL A 202 -14.74 -28.22 9.86
CA VAL A 202 -14.89 -27.02 9.02
C VAL A 202 -15.07 -27.42 7.56
N LEU A 203 -14.42 -28.51 7.14
CA LEU A 203 -14.65 -29.21 5.87
C LEU A 203 -15.43 -30.51 6.10
N ASP A 204 -16.06 -31.01 5.04
CA ASP A 204 -16.62 -32.35 4.94
C ASP A 204 -15.69 -33.28 4.13
N ALA A 205 -16.08 -34.54 3.94
CA ALA A 205 -15.28 -35.54 3.24
C ALA A 205 -15.44 -35.51 1.71
N THR A 206 -16.35 -34.67 1.19
CA THR A 206 -16.57 -34.54 -0.25
C THR A 206 -15.50 -33.64 -0.87
N MET A 207 -15.21 -33.87 -2.15
CA MET A 207 -14.30 -33.04 -2.93
C MET A 207 -14.95 -32.65 -4.23
N SER A 208 -14.66 -31.43 -4.70
CA SER A 208 -15.07 -30.92 -6.00
C SER A 208 -13.90 -30.25 -6.69
N THR A 209 -13.89 -30.26 -8.03
CA THR A 209 -12.94 -29.47 -8.82
C THR A 209 -13.18 -27.98 -8.59
N LYS A 210 -12.12 -27.21 -8.29
CA LYS A 210 -12.19 -25.79 -7.91
C LYS A 210 -12.23 -24.88 -9.14
N HIS A 211 -11.16 -24.84 -9.93
CA HIS A 211 -11.03 -23.93 -11.08
C HIS A 211 -11.27 -24.65 -12.40
N ILE A 212 -12.50 -25.10 -12.62
CA ILE A 212 -12.85 -25.82 -13.85
C ILE A 212 -12.75 -24.90 -15.09
N THR A 213 -12.13 -25.39 -16.15
CA THR A 213 -12.12 -24.75 -17.48
C THR A 213 -13.09 -25.46 -18.42
N SER A 214 -13.24 -24.99 -19.66
CA SER A 214 -14.13 -25.64 -20.64
C SER A 214 -13.74 -27.08 -20.97
N ASP A 215 -12.47 -27.43 -20.82
CA ASP A 215 -11.87 -28.71 -21.20
C ASP A 215 -10.92 -29.29 -20.16
N GLY A 216 -10.90 -28.74 -18.93
CA GLY A 216 -9.83 -28.96 -17.98
C GLY A 216 -10.06 -28.37 -16.59
N ALA A 217 -8.97 -28.10 -15.90
CA ALA A 217 -8.95 -27.27 -14.69
C ALA A 217 -7.59 -26.59 -14.51
N LEU A 218 -7.57 -25.50 -13.75
CA LEU A 218 -6.37 -24.77 -13.35
C LEU A 218 -6.03 -25.04 -11.88
N SER A 219 -4.74 -25.01 -11.54
CA SER A 219 -4.26 -25.01 -10.14
C SER A 219 -4.58 -23.70 -9.43
N ASP A 220 -4.30 -23.57 -8.14
CA ASP A 220 -4.23 -22.24 -7.50
C ASP A 220 -3.09 -21.39 -8.08
N ARG A 221 -3.01 -20.12 -7.66
CA ARG A 221 -1.99 -19.16 -8.08
C ARG A 221 -0.69 -19.39 -7.30
N PHE A 222 0.43 -19.41 -8.02
CA PHE A 222 1.77 -19.56 -7.44
C PHE A 222 2.69 -18.44 -7.91
N ALA A 223 3.60 -17.99 -7.05
CA ALA A 223 4.53 -16.89 -7.36
C ALA A 223 5.64 -17.29 -8.36
N ASN A 224 5.80 -18.59 -8.65
CA ASN A 224 6.86 -19.11 -9.49
C ASN A 224 6.47 -20.50 -10.04
N GLY A 225 7.01 -20.89 -11.19
CA GLY A 225 6.78 -22.21 -11.81
C GLY A 225 7.89 -23.24 -11.63
N THR A 226 9.11 -22.83 -11.24
CA THR A 226 10.33 -23.63 -11.19
C THR A 226 10.83 -23.95 -9.78
N GLN A 227 10.27 -23.33 -8.74
CA GLN A 227 10.51 -23.71 -7.34
C GLN A 227 9.55 -24.83 -6.92
N SER A 228 9.97 -25.72 -6.00
CA SER A 228 9.09 -26.77 -5.51
C SER A 228 7.84 -26.20 -4.84
N VAL A 229 6.68 -26.82 -5.09
CA VAL A 229 5.38 -26.33 -4.62
C VAL A 229 5.34 -26.24 -3.09
N GLY A 230 5.91 -27.22 -2.39
CA GLY A 230 6.02 -27.19 -0.93
C GLY A 230 6.85 -26.02 -0.42
N GLY A 231 7.95 -25.68 -1.12
CA GLY A 231 8.76 -24.50 -0.81
C GLY A 231 8.01 -23.19 -1.04
N LEU A 232 7.25 -23.09 -2.13
CA LEU A 232 6.43 -21.91 -2.46
C LEU A 232 5.32 -21.67 -1.43
N LEU A 233 4.72 -22.74 -0.91
CA LEU A 233 3.66 -22.68 0.10
C LEU A 233 4.21 -22.63 1.54
N GLY A 234 5.53 -22.66 1.72
CA GLY A 234 6.19 -22.64 3.02
C GLY A 234 5.88 -23.86 3.90
N LEU A 235 5.54 -25.00 3.29
CA LEU A 235 5.16 -26.24 3.97
C LEU A 235 6.36 -26.88 4.66
N THR A 236 6.19 -27.33 5.90
CA THR A 236 7.22 -28.11 6.61
C THR A 236 6.89 -29.59 6.65
N SER A 237 5.63 -29.95 6.40
CA SER A 237 5.17 -31.32 6.22
C SER A 237 4.20 -31.38 5.03
N PRO A 238 4.71 -31.20 3.79
CA PRO A 238 3.91 -31.33 2.58
C PRO A 238 3.30 -32.74 2.46
N PRO A 239 2.26 -32.91 1.63
CA PRO A 239 1.63 -34.21 1.44
C PRO A 239 2.67 -35.25 0.99
N ALA A 240 2.57 -36.48 1.50
CA ALA A 240 3.50 -37.54 1.14
C ALA A 240 3.43 -37.83 -0.37
N ALA A 241 4.59 -38.06 -0.99
CA ALA A 241 4.68 -38.43 -2.40
C ALA A 241 3.75 -39.61 -2.71
N GLY A 242 2.96 -39.47 -3.77
CA GLY A 242 1.87 -40.42 -4.03
C GLY A 242 1.28 -40.30 -5.43
N ALA A 243 0.52 -41.33 -5.81
CA ALA A 243 -0.19 -41.35 -7.08
C ALA A 243 -1.48 -40.53 -7.01
N VAL A 244 -1.68 -39.65 -7.98
CA VAL A 244 -2.90 -38.89 -8.22
C VAL A 244 -3.55 -39.36 -9.52
N GLY A 245 -4.89 -39.32 -9.57
CA GLY A 245 -5.64 -39.66 -10.78
C GLY A 245 -6.03 -38.41 -11.55
N ILE A 246 -5.66 -38.38 -12.84
CA ILE A 246 -5.97 -37.31 -13.79
C ILE A 246 -6.62 -37.96 -15.01
N GLY A 247 -7.96 -37.95 -15.07
CA GLY A 247 -8.74 -38.71 -16.05
C GLY A 247 -8.47 -40.21 -15.95
N SER A 248 -7.86 -40.79 -16.98
CA SER A 248 -7.41 -42.19 -17.00
C SER A 248 -5.97 -42.39 -16.55
N LEU A 249 -5.22 -41.31 -16.27
CA LEU A 249 -3.81 -41.36 -15.89
C LEU A 249 -3.66 -41.53 -14.39
N SER A 250 -2.57 -42.19 -13.98
CA SER A 250 -2.13 -42.31 -12.59
C SER A 250 -0.71 -41.75 -12.50
N VAL A 251 -0.56 -40.52 -12.03
CA VAL A 251 0.72 -39.79 -12.03
C VAL A 251 1.28 -39.74 -10.61
N THR A 252 2.54 -40.07 -10.39
CA THR A 252 3.17 -39.95 -9.07
C THR A 252 3.78 -38.57 -8.93
N LEU A 253 3.35 -37.82 -7.91
CA LEU A 253 3.80 -36.46 -7.64
C LEU A 253 4.39 -36.34 -6.24
N ASP A 254 5.39 -35.48 -6.09
CA ASP A 254 6.02 -35.15 -4.82
C ASP A 254 6.19 -33.63 -4.69
N LEU A 255 5.31 -32.99 -3.94
CA LEU A 255 5.32 -31.53 -3.78
C LEU A 255 6.53 -31.01 -3.00
N SER A 256 7.25 -31.87 -2.28
CA SER A 256 8.46 -31.45 -1.55
C SER A 256 9.63 -31.18 -2.50
N THR A 257 9.66 -31.86 -3.65
CA THR A 257 10.77 -31.80 -4.61
C THR A 257 10.37 -31.23 -5.97
N MET A 258 9.11 -31.38 -6.39
CA MET A 258 8.65 -30.98 -7.73
C MET A 258 8.11 -29.55 -7.77
N SER A 259 8.52 -28.81 -8.80
CA SER A 259 7.96 -27.53 -9.22
C SER A 259 6.71 -27.69 -10.11
N LEU A 260 6.01 -26.60 -10.45
CA LEU A 260 4.89 -26.67 -11.39
C LEU A 260 5.33 -27.18 -12.77
N THR A 261 6.52 -26.80 -13.22
CA THR A 261 7.11 -27.29 -14.48
C THR A 261 7.39 -28.79 -14.41
N ASP A 262 7.99 -29.27 -13.31
CA ASP A 262 8.25 -30.70 -13.13
C ASP A 262 6.95 -31.51 -13.10
N ILE A 263 5.90 -30.96 -12.46
CA ILE A 263 4.58 -31.59 -12.40
C ILE A 263 3.95 -31.62 -13.80
N ALA A 264 4.03 -30.54 -14.57
CA ALA A 264 3.54 -30.50 -15.95
C ALA A 264 4.22 -31.57 -16.81
N ASP A 265 5.55 -31.66 -16.72
CA ASP A 265 6.35 -32.64 -17.46
C ASP A 265 6.02 -34.08 -17.05
N ALA A 266 5.84 -34.34 -15.75
CA ALA A 266 5.44 -35.65 -15.26
C ALA A 266 4.07 -36.09 -15.79
N ILE A 267 3.10 -35.17 -15.84
CA ILE A 267 1.76 -35.44 -16.40
C ILE A 267 1.85 -35.69 -17.90
N ASN A 268 2.57 -34.85 -18.64
CA ASN A 268 2.73 -34.97 -20.09
C ASN A 268 3.47 -36.25 -20.50
N ALA A 269 4.48 -36.66 -19.73
CA ALA A 269 5.19 -37.92 -19.94
C ALA A 269 4.24 -39.12 -19.80
N GLU A 270 3.43 -39.15 -18.74
CA GLU A 270 2.45 -40.23 -18.53
C GLU A 270 1.32 -40.21 -19.58
N ALA A 271 0.86 -39.03 -19.97
CA ALA A 271 -0.12 -38.86 -21.04
C ALA A 271 0.38 -39.41 -22.38
N SER A 272 1.64 -39.12 -22.73
CA SER A 272 2.31 -39.63 -23.93
C SER A 272 2.43 -41.15 -23.92
N LEU A 273 2.85 -41.74 -22.78
CA LEU A 273 2.94 -43.19 -22.61
C LEU A 273 1.58 -43.89 -22.74
N ALA A 274 0.52 -43.25 -22.23
CA ALA A 274 -0.85 -43.78 -22.29
C ALA A 274 -1.57 -43.50 -23.63
N GLY A 275 -1.00 -42.67 -24.52
CA GLY A 275 -1.67 -42.20 -25.74
C GLY A 275 -2.91 -41.36 -25.44
N SER A 276 -2.91 -40.64 -24.32
CA SER A 276 -3.99 -39.76 -23.88
C SER A 276 -3.92 -38.39 -24.56
N GLY A 277 -5.07 -37.72 -24.73
CA GLY A 277 -5.14 -36.33 -25.19
C GLY A 277 -4.98 -35.29 -24.08
N ILE A 278 -4.64 -35.71 -22.86
CA ILE A 278 -4.42 -34.82 -21.71
C ILE A 278 -3.12 -34.05 -21.90
N GLN A 279 -3.14 -32.73 -21.64
CA GLN A 279 -1.95 -31.88 -21.65
C GLN A 279 -1.90 -31.02 -20.40
N ALA A 280 -0.71 -30.88 -19.82
CA ALA A 280 -0.42 -29.99 -18.70
C ALA A 280 0.55 -28.88 -19.14
N THR A 281 0.28 -27.63 -18.77
CA THR A 281 1.11 -26.48 -19.15
C THR A 281 1.14 -25.44 -18.04
N VAL A 282 2.30 -24.86 -17.78
CA VAL A 282 2.41 -23.73 -16.84
C VAL A 282 2.14 -22.44 -17.59
N VAL A 283 1.10 -21.72 -17.17
CA VAL A 283 0.63 -20.49 -17.82
C VAL A 283 0.75 -19.28 -16.87
N PRO A 284 1.02 -18.07 -17.38
CA PRO A 284 0.89 -16.85 -16.59
C PRO A 284 -0.59 -16.57 -16.28
N ASP A 285 -0.88 -16.00 -15.12
CA ASP A 285 -2.24 -15.55 -14.79
C ASP A 285 -2.46 -14.11 -15.29
N PRO A 286 -3.33 -13.88 -16.30
CA PRO A 286 -3.52 -12.57 -16.89
C PRO A 286 -4.13 -11.55 -15.91
N ASP A 287 -4.82 -12.01 -14.87
CA ASP A 287 -5.53 -11.16 -13.91
C ASP A 287 -4.71 -10.83 -12.66
N ALA A 288 -3.53 -11.44 -12.49
CA ALA A 288 -2.65 -11.27 -11.33
C ALA A 288 -1.23 -10.77 -11.70
N GLY A 289 -1.02 -10.40 -12.96
CA GLY A 289 0.24 -9.89 -13.48
C GLY A 289 1.23 -10.98 -13.92
N ALA A 290 2.25 -10.57 -14.69
CA ALA A 290 3.15 -11.47 -15.41
C ALA A 290 4.03 -12.38 -14.53
N SER A 291 4.08 -12.18 -13.21
CA SER A 291 4.90 -12.99 -12.27
C SER A 291 4.15 -14.15 -11.64
N VAL A 292 2.81 -14.18 -11.72
CA VAL A 292 2.00 -15.27 -11.17
C VAL A 292 1.88 -16.40 -12.19
N ARG A 293 1.96 -17.65 -11.72
CA ARG A 293 1.89 -18.88 -12.51
C ARG A 293 0.75 -19.76 -12.04
N ARG A 294 0.17 -20.50 -12.98
CA ARG A 294 -0.79 -21.58 -12.72
C ARG A 294 -0.44 -22.78 -13.59
N LEU A 295 -0.75 -23.98 -13.11
CA LEU A 295 -0.72 -25.19 -13.91
C LEU A 295 -2.10 -25.41 -14.52
N ASP A 296 -2.18 -25.39 -15.84
CA ASP A 296 -3.37 -25.73 -16.62
C ASP A 296 -3.30 -27.20 -17.03
N ILE A 297 -4.36 -27.96 -16.75
CA ILE A 297 -4.53 -29.34 -17.20
C ILE A 297 -5.76 -29.38 -18.10
N SER A 298 -5.55 -29.62 -19.39
CA SER A 298 -6.61 -29.77 -20.41
C SER A 298 -6.79 -31.24 -20.83
N GLY A 299 -7.95 -31.55 -21.40
CA GLY A 299 -8.32 -32.88 -21.89
C GLY A 299 -9.04 -33.77 -20.86
N THR A 300 -9.23 -33.32 -19.61
CA THR A 300 -10.05 -34.01 -18.62
C THR A 300 -10.53 -33.10 -17.50
N THR A 301 -11.72 -33.37 -16.96
CA THR A 301 -12.28 -32.70 -15.77
C THR A 301 -12.38 -33.63 -14.56
N SER A 302 -11.86 -34.86 -14.68
CA SER A 302 -11.94 -35.90 -13.65
C SER A 302 -10.63 -35.98 -12.88
N PHE A 303 -10.67 -35.59 -11.60
CA PHE A 303 -9.51 -35.60 -10.71
C PHE A 303 -9.80 -36.43 -9.47
N THR A 304 -8.87 -37.29 -9.08
CA THR A 304 -8.98 -38.09 -7.85
C THR A 304 -7.69 -38.01 -7.07
N ASP A 305 -7.81 -37.75 -5.77
CA ASP A 305 -6.67 -37.51 -4.90
C ASP A 305 -6.90 -38.14 -3.53
N ALA A 306 -6.16 -39.20 -3.24
CA ALA A 306 -6.19 -39.84 -1.93
C ALA A 306 -5.16 -39.25 -0.95
N GLY A 307 -4.18 -38.49 -1.47
CA GLY A 307 -3.03 -37.99 -0.73
C GLY A 307 -3.10 -36.51 -0.34
N GLY A 308 -4.05 -35.75 -0.86
CA GLY A 308 -4.17 -34.30 -0.65
C GLY A 308 -3.25 -33.48 -1.56
N ILE A 309 -2.60 -34.09 -2.56
CA ILE A 309 -1.68 -33.43 -3.48
C ILE A 309 -2.42 -32.48 -4.43
N LEU A 310 -3.51 -32.93 -5.08
CA LEU A 310 -4.32 -32.12 -5.98
C LEU A 310 -5.17 -31.11 -5.20
N GLU A 311 -5.52 -31.40 -3.95
CA GLU A 311 -6.09 -30.41 -3.02
C GLU A 311 -5.06 -29.30 -2.75
N THR A 312 -3.82 -29.66 -2.40
CA THR A 312 -2.73 -28.71 -2.13
C THR A 312 -2.34 -27.87 -3.34
N LEU A 313 -2.41 -28.45 -4.56
CA LEU A 313 -2.21 -27.71 -5.80
C LEU A 313 -3.40 -26.80 -6.17
N GLY A 314 -4.56 -26.96 -5.53
CA GLY A 314 -5.75 -26.14 -5.78
C GLY A 314 -6.62 -26.61 -6.95
N PHE A 315 -6.42 -27.83 -7.46
CA PHE A 315 -7.36 -28.42 -8.44
C PHE A 315 -8.64 -28.91 -7.78
N LEU A 316 -8.53 -29.41 -6.55
CA LEU A 316 -9.65 -29.88 -5.75
C LEU A 316 -9.84 -29.00 -4.53
N GLN A 317 -11.09 -28.89 -4.07
CA GLN A 317 -11.45 -28.23 -2.82
C GLN A 317 -12.35 -29.14 -1.98
N GLY A 318 -12.20 -29.08 -0.66
CA GLY A 318 -13.07 -29.78 0.29
C GLY A 318 -14.47 -29.17 0.37
N GLY A 319 -15.48 -30.02 0.53
CA GLY A 319 -16.86 -29.59 0.68
C GLY A 319 -17.13 -28.84 1.99
N LYS A 320 -18.06 -27.89 1.94
CA LYS A 320 -18.49 -27.06 3.08
C LYS A 320 -19.98 -27.30 3.42
N SER A 321 -20.51 -28.48 3.11
CA SER A 321 -21.95 -28.76 3.27
C SER A 321 -22.35 -28.78 4.74
N GLY A 322 -23.56 -28.33 5.08
CA GLY A 322 -24.07 -28.42 6.45
C GLY A 322 -24.33 -29.87 6.90
N VAL A 323 -24.50 -30.07 8.20
CA VAL A 323 -24.91 -31.34 8.81
C VAL A 323 -26.36 -31.23 9.25
N ALA A 324 -27.18 -32.22 8.89
CA ALA A 324 -28.54 -32.38 9.39
C ALA A 324 -28.53 -32.95 10.81
N HIS A 325 -29.48 -32.54 11.65
CA HIS A 325 -29.59 -33.11 13.00
C HIS A 325 -30.19 -34.50 12.93
N GLU A 326 -29.59 -35.47 13.62
CA GLU A 326 -30.06 -36.84 13.64
C GLU A 326 -30.23 -37.35 15.06
N LEU A 327 -31.33 -38.06 15.30
CA LEU A 327 -31.60 -38.79 16.52
C LEU A 327 -31.67 -40.28 16.22
N THR A 328 -31.09 -41.11 17.09
CA THR A 328 -31.15 -42.57 16.98
C THR A 328 -31.62 -43.17 18.30
N SER A 329 -32.48 -44.17 18.21
CA SER A 329 -32.92 -44.96 19.35
C SER A 329 -31.79 -45.84 19.89
N ALA A 330 -31.59 -45.87 21.21
CA ALA A 330 -30.56 -46.70 21.83
C ALA A 330 -30.80 -48.22 21.64
N THR A 331 -32.03 -48.64 21.35
CA THR A 331 -32.34 -50.04 21.09
C THR A 331 -32.33 -50.36 19.60
N ALA A 332 -31.45 -51.27 19.21
CA ALA A 332 -31.44 -51.94 17.91
C ALA A 332 -32.34 -53.18 17.95
N PHE A 333 -33.39 -53.21 17.13
CA PHE A 333 -34.32 -54.32 17.07
C PHE A 333 -33.81 -55.44 16.15
N GLN A 334 -34.16 -56.68 16.49
CA GLN A 334 -33.89 -57.87 15.68
C GLN A 334 -35.21 -58.49 15.18
N ASP A 335 -35.12 -59.29 14.12
CA ASP A 335 -36.24 -60.06 13.59
C ASP A 335 -36.68 -61.21 14.52
N ALA A 336 -37.66 -62.01 14.07
CA ALA A 336 -38.21 -63.13 14.84
C ALA A 336 -37.17 -64.18 15.25
N GLY A 337 -36.03 -64.25 14.54
CA GLY A 337 -34.95 -65.17 14.84
C GLY A 337 -34.01 -64.68 15.94
N GLY A 338 -34.09 -63.40 16.34
CA GLY A 338 -33.20 -62.82 17.35
C GLY A 338 -31.74 -62.77 16.92
N VAL A 339 -31.49 -62.72 15.60
CA VAL A 339 -30.13 -62.71 15.04
C VAL A 339 -29.97 -61.60 13.99
N ASN A 340 -30.90 -61.45 13.05
CA ASN A 340 -30.78 -60.42 12.02
C ASN A 340 -31.40 -59.10 12.50
N PRO A 341 -30.85 -57.94 12.11
CA PRO A 341 -31.49 -56.64 12.30
C PRO A 341 -32.93 -56.62 11.77
N ALA A 342 -33.83 -56.02 12.54
CA ALA A 342 -35.19 -55.77 12.08
C ALA A 342 -35.16 -54.75 10.94
N THR A 343 -36.00 -54.97 9.93
CA THR A 343 -36.20 -54.01 8.84
C THR A 343 -37.52 -53.28 9.05
N ALA A 344 -37.79 -52.22 8.28
CA ALA A 344 -39.09 -51.57 8.33
C ALA A 344 -40.26 -52.54 8.06
N GLY A 345 -40.04 -53.63 7.31
CA GLY A 345 -41.06 -54.66 7.06
C GLY A 345 -41.32 -55.64 8.22
N THR A 346 -40.47 -55.68 9.26
CA THR A 346 -40.61 -56.61 10.38
C THR A 346 -41.89 -56.31 11.18
N GLN A 347 -42.71 -57.33 11.44
CA GLN A 347 -43.91 -57.20 12.27
C GLN A 347 -43.55 -56.87 13.71
N LEU A 348 -44.33 -56.01 14.36
CA LEU A 348 -44.07 -55.60 15.75
C LEU A 348 -44.09 -56.79 16.72
N SER A 349 -44.98 -57.76 16.50
CA SER A 349 -45.06 -59.01 17.27
C SER A 349 -43.87 -59.96 17.08
N GLN A 350 -43.02 -59.70 16.07
CA GLN A 350 -41.84 -60.47 15.74
C GLN A 350 -40.53 -59.78 16.17
N LEU A 351 -40.60 -58.61 16.78
CA LEU A 351 -39.41 -57.92 17.25
C LEU A 351 -38.76 -58.68 18.39
N SER A 352 -37.43 -58.71 18.37
CA SER A 352 -36.59 -59.24 19.44
C SER A 352 -35.60 -58.18 19.91
N ILE A 353 -35.25 -58.20 21.20
CA ILE A 353 -34.24 -57.35 21.84
C ILE A 353 -33.23 -58.26 22.54
N GLY A 354 -31.95 -58.18 22.15
CA GLY A 354 -30.90 -59.02 22.71
C GLY A 354 -31.15 -60.52 22.54
N GLY A 355 -31.72 -60.93 21.39
CA GLY A 355 -32.06 -62.32 21.09
C GLY A 355 -33.34 -62.85 21.75
N ASN A 356 -34.03 -62.06 22.57
CA ASN A 356 -35.30 -62.44 23.20
C ASN A 356 -36.46 -61.71 22.53
N GLY A 357 -37.55 -62.42 22.23
CA GLY A 357 -38.76 -61.81 21.66
C GLY A 357 -39.32 -60.72 22.59
N ALA A 358 -39.56 -59.53 22.05
CA ALA A 358 -40.08 -58.37 22.78
C ALA A 358 -41.54 -58.55 23.24
N GLY A 359 -42.24 -59.56 22.72
CA GLY A 359 -43.54 -59.99 23.22
C GLY A 359 -44.71 -59.04 22.91
N VAL A 360 -44.57 -58.18 21.90
CA VAL A 360 -45.58 -57.18 21.51
C VAL A 360 -46.88 -57.85 21.05
N GLN A 361 -48.01 -57.36 21.56
CA GLN A 361 -49.34 -57.87 21.26
C GLN A 361 -50.26 -56.77 20.72
N ALA A 362 -51.29 -57.19 19.97
CA ALA A 362 -52.33 -56.27 19.54
C ALA A 362 -53.10 -55.72 20.75
N GLY A 363 -53.20 -54.40 20.87
CA GLY A 363 -53.76 -53.70 22.02
C GLY A 363 -52.74 -52.95 22.87
N ASP A 364 -51.45 -53.29 22.79
CA ASP A 364 -50.38 -52.52 23.43
C ASP A 364 -50.33 -51.10 22.85
N THR A 365 -49.91 -50.11 23.65
CA THR A 365 -49.81 -48.72 23.18
C THR A 365 -48.40 -48.14 23.29
N LEU A 366 -48.09 -47.21 22.38
CA LEU A 366 -46.88 -46.39 22.37
C LEU A 366 -47.26 -44.93 22.61
N THR A 367 -46.71 -44.31 23.65
CA THR A 367 -46.80 -42.87 23.86
C THR A 367 -45.62 -42.20 23.17
N ILE A 368 -45.88 -41.39 22.14
CA ILE A 368 -44.86 -40.70 21.35
C ILE A 368 -45.00 -39.21 21.59
N SER A 369 -43.90 -38.53 21.91
CA SER A 369 -43.88 -37.08 22.10
C SER A 369 -42.51 -36.48 21.83
N GLY A 370 -42.43 -35.18 21.58
CA GLY A 370 -41.16 -34.50 21.34
C GLY A 370 -41.33 -33.10 20.78
N THR A 371 -40.26 -32.59 20.19
CA THR A 371 -40.20 -31.32 19.47
C THR A 371 -39.72 -31.53 18.04
N ARG A 372 -40.24 -30.75 17.10
CA ARG A 372 -39.76 -30.70 15.71
C ARG A 372 -38.54 -29.81 15.58
N GLY A 373 -37.95 -29.74 14.38
CA GLY A 373 -36.75 -28.93 14.13
C GLY A 373 -36.93 -27.44 14.39
N ASP A 374 -38.13 -26.91 14.19
CA ASP A 374 -38.52 -25.52 14.54
C ASP A 374 -38.79 -25.30 16.04
N GLY A 375 -38.81 -26.38 16.83
CA GLY A 375 -39.09 -26.38 18.27
C GLY A 375 -40.57 -26.45 18.64
N SER A 376 -41.48 -26.58 17.67
CA SER A 376 -42.88 -26.88 17.94
C SER A 376 -43.03 -28.27 18.56
N THR A 377 -43.88 -28.42 19.57
CA THR A 377 -44.11 -29.70 20.25
C THR A 377 -45.10 -30.59 19.48
N PHE A 378 -44.97 -31.90 19.61
CA PHE A 378 -45.96 -32.86 19.14
C PHE A 378 -46.10 -34.04 20.10
N GLY A 379 -47.22 -34.75 19.99
CA GLY A 379 -47.39 -36.01 20.70
C GLY A 379 -48.73 -36.68 20.39
N PHE A 380 -48.71 -38.01 20.43
CA PHE A 380 -49.88 -38.86 20.20
C PHE A 380 -49.65 -40.24 20.81
N THR A 381 -50.73 -40.98 21.03
CA THR A 381 -50.69 -42.39 21.40
C THR A 381 -50.99 -43.25 20.17
N TYR A 382 -50.16 -44.25 19.93
CA TYR A 382 -50.38 -45.25 18.89
C TYR A 382 -50.78 -46.59 19.51
N THR A 383 -51.84 -47.23 19.02
CA THR A 383 -52.28 -48.56 19.49
C THR A 383 -51.88 -49.62 18.48
N VAL A 384 -51.17 -50.65 18.92
CA VAL A 384 -50.63 -51.72 18.08
C VAL A 384 -51.74 -52.63 17.57
N GLY A 385 -51.79 -52.81 16.25
CA GLY A 385 -52.62 -53.80 15.55
C GLY A 385 -51.90 -55.13 15.31
N GLY A 386 -52.66 -56.21 15.07
CA GLY A 386 -52.12 -57.57 14.92
C GLY A 386 -51.31 -57.83 13.63
N GLY A 387 -51.25 -56.87 12.71
CA GLY A 387 -50.44 -56.94 11.48
C GLY A 387 -49.46 -55.78 11.33
N ASP A 388 -49.30 -54.96 12.37
CA ASP A 388 -48.47 -53.76 12.32
C ASP A 388 -47.00 -54.12 12.21
N THR A 389 -46.25 -53.26 11.51
CA THR A 389 -44.82 -53.39 11.28
C THR A 389 -44.08 -52.15 11.77
N LEU A 390 -42.75 -52.19 11.83
CA LEU A 390 -41.94 -50.98 12.07
C LEU A 390 -42.24 -49.86 11.06
N GLN A 391 -42.53 -50.20 9.79
CA GLN A 391 -42.95 -49.24 8.76
C GLN A 391 -44.26 -48.53 9.15
N THR A 392 -45.15 -49.20 9.87
CA THR A 392 -46.41 -48.60 10.31
C THR A 392 -46.15 -47.50 11.35
N ILE A 393 -45.20 -47.74 12.26
CA ILE A 393 -44.74 -46.73 13.23
C ILE A 393 -43.99 -45.59 12.53
N VAL A 394 -43.08 -45.91 11.60
CA VAL A 394 -42.35 -44.91 10.80
C VAL A 394 -43.31 -44.02 10.01
N ASN A 395 -44.31 -44.60 9.34
CA ASN A 395 -45.32 -43.83 8.60
C ASN A 395 -46.12 -42.90 9.51
N ARG A 396 -46.44 -43.37 10.73
CA ARG A 396 -47.16 -42.56 11.71
C ARG A 396 -46.31 -41.40 12.20
N LEU A 397 -45.03 -41.63 12.48
CA LEU A 397 -44.04 -40.60 12.83
C LEU A 397 -43.88 -39.60 11.68
N ASN A 398 -43.85 -40.05 10.43
CA ASN A 398 -43.71 -39.22 9.22
C ASN A 398 -45.04 -38.59 8.74
N SER A 399 -46.07 -38.53 9.58
CA SER A 399 -47.32 -37.87 9.20
C SER A 399 -47.14 -36.36 9.02
N ASN A 400 -47.65 -35.82 7.92
CA ASN A 400 -47.70 -34.38 7.65
C ASN A 400 -48.82 -33.63 8.40
N VAL A 401 -49.67 -34.35 9.16
CA VAL A 401 -50.77 -33.76 9.93
C VAL A 401 -50.31 -33.37 11.32
N ASP A 402 -49.74 -34.31 12.06
CA ASP A 402 -49.35 -34.14 13.47
C ASP A 402 -48.05 -34.88 13.84
N GLY A 403 -47.36 -35.46 12.86
CA GLY A 403 -46.05 -36.10 13.00
C GLY A 403 -44.89 -35.15 12.70
N LEU A 404 -43.71 -35.71 12.41
CA LEU A 404 -42.44 -35.01 12.16
C LEU A 404 -42.42 -34.25 10.83
N GLN A 405 -43.31 -34.60 9.90
CA GLN A 405 -43.46 -33.93 8.60
C GLN A 405 -44.45 -32.75 8.62
N ALA A 406 -44.98 -32.40 9.80
CA ALA A 406 -45.73 -31.16 10.02
C ALA A 406 -44.78 -30.03 10.48
N GLY A 407 -45.22 -28.77 10.48
CA GLY A 407 -44.42 -27.62 10.95
C GLY A 407 -43.62 -26.91 9.84
N SER A 408 -42.79 -25.92 10.21
CA SER A 408 -41.99 -25.14 9.23
C SER A 408 -40.62 -25.77 8.93
N ARG A 409 -40.18 -26.72 9.75
CA ARG A 409 -38.96 -27.49 9.57
C ARG A 409 -39.23 -28.97 9.90
N THR A 410 -39.24 -29.79 8.86
CA THR A 410 -39.65 -31.19 8.90
C THR A 410 -38.50 -32.12 9.23
N ALA A 411 -38.83 -33.34 9.66
CA ALA A 411 -37.88 -34.42 9.87
C ALA A 411 -38.48 -35.75 9.40
N THR A 412 -37.60 -36.70 9.06
CA THR A 412 -37.94 -38.02 8.54
C THR A 412 -37.44 -39.12 9.46
N ALA A 413 -38.36 -39.95 9.96
CA ALA A 413 -38.08 -41.21 10.63
C ALA A 413 -37.83 -42.34 9.62
N SER A 414 -36.92 -43.25 9.95
CA SER A 414 -36.58 -44.44 9.18
C SER A 414 -36.02 -45.54 10.09
N ILE A 415 -35.80 -46.75 9.55
CA ILE A 415 -35.10 -47.84 10.26
C ILE A 415 -33.71 -48.00 9.66
N SER A 416 -32.68 -47.94 10.49
CA SER A 416 -31.27 -48.12 10.09
C SER A 416 -30.99 -49.55 9.62
N ALA A 417 -29.84 -49.75 8.96
CA ALA A 417 -29.37 -51.09 8.61
C ALA A 417 -29.14 -52.00 9.83
N ASN A 418 -28.99 -51.41 11.03
CA ASN A 418 -28.80 -52.12 12.30
C ASN A 418 -30.13 -52.37 13.05
N GLY A 419 -31.27 -51.94 12.49
CA GLY A 419 -32.59 -52.13 13.09
C GLY A 419 -32.96 -51.08 14.16
N GLU A 420 -32.28 -49.93 14.18
CA GLU A 420 -32.58 -48.80 15.07
C GLU A 420 -33.56 -47.85 14.39
N LEU A 421 -34.38 -47.14 15.19
CA LEU A 421 -35.16 -46.01 14.70
C LEU A 421 -34.25 -44.78 14.57
N VAL A 422 -34.16 -44.21 13.37
CA VAL A 422 -33.38 -43.01 13.07
C VAL A 422 -34.32 -41.90 12.63
N ILE A 423 -34.10 -40.68 13.12
CA ILE A 423 -34.86 -39.49 12.75
C ILE A 423 -33.88 -38.43 12.28
N THR A 424 -33.96 -38.06 11.01
CA THR A 424 -33.10 -37.07 10.38
C THR A 424 -33.89 -35.80 10.09
N ASP A 425 -33.40 -34.65 10.53
CA ASP A 425 -33.93 -33.34 10.13
C ASP A 425 -33.76 -33.17 8.61
N ASP A 426 -34.80 -32.73 7.91
CA ASP A 426 -34.75 -32.61 6.45
C ASP A 426 -33.92 -31.36 6.02
N GLN A 427 -33.50 -30.53 6.98
CA GLN A 427 -32.60 -29.39 6.77
C GLN A 427 -31.31 -29.50 7.58
N VAL A 428 -30.22 -29.05 6.99
CA VAL A 428 -28.94 -28.85 7.68
C VAL A 428 -29.00 -27.67 8.64
N GLY A 429 -28.08 -27.62 9.61
CA GLY A 429 -28.04 -26.53 10.60
C GLY A 429 -28.58 -26.92 11.97
N GLY A 430 -28.41 -26.01 12.93
CA GLY A 430 -28.89 -26.22 14.31
C GLY A 430 -30.38 -26.52 14.34
N SER A 431 -30.78 -27.55 15.10
CA SER A 431 -32.17 -28.03 15.18
C SER A 431 -32.59 -28.20 16.63
N ARG A 432 -33.89 -28.04 16.90
CA ARG A 432 -34.52 -28.28 18.21
C ARG A 432 -35.25 -29.63 18.27
N LEU A 433 -34.95 -30.53 17.34
CA LEU A 433 -35.55 -31.86 17.22
C LEU A 433 -35.32 -32.69 18.50
N SER A 434 -36.38 -33.28 19.04
CA SER A 434 -36.32 -34.25 20.13
C SER A 434 -37.42 -35.29 19.98
N LEU A 435 -37.19 -36.50 20.49
CA LEU A 435 -38.17 -37.57 20.46
C LEU A 435 -38.10 -38.40 21.75
N SER A 436 -39.26 -38.78 22.25
CA SER A 436 -39.44 -39.77 23.31
C SER A 436 -40.52 -40.74 22.89
N ILE A 437 -40.22 -42.04 22.99
CA ILE A 437 -41.17 -43.12 22.75
C ILE A 437 -41.21 -43.98 24.00
N VAL A 438 -42.40 -44.14 24.57
CA VAL A 438 -42.63 -45.01 25.74
C VAL A 438 -43.58 -46.10 25.33
N ALA A 439 -43.13 -47.35 25.35
CA ALA A 439 -43.98 -48.53 25.17
C ALA A 439 -44.64 -48.90 26.50
N ASN A 440 -45.97 -48.96 26.51
CA ASN A 440 -46.75 -49.16 27.74
C ASN A 440 -46.98 -50.65 28.08
N ASN A 441 -46.80 -51.56 27.11
CA ASN A 441 -46.80 -53.02 27.26
C ASN A 441 -47.99 -53.58 28.08
N GLU A 442 -49.20 -53.07 27.85
CA GLU A 442 -50.41 -53.36 28.62
C GLU A 442 -50.79 -54.85 28.64
N ASN A 443 -50.41 -55.60 27.60
CA ASN A 443 -50.67 -57.02 27.47
C ASN A 443 -49.44 -57.90 27.85
N GLY A 444 -48.41 -57.31 28.47
CA GLY A 444 -47.13 -57.94 28.80
C GLY A 444 -46.06 -57.68 27.75
N GLY A 445 -44.89 -58.31 27.89
CA GLY A 445 -43.75 -58.09 26.99
C GLY A 445 -42.71 -57.12 27.54
N THR A 446 -41.72 -56.79 26.72
CA THR A 446 -40.54 -55.99 27.07
C THR A 446 -40.11 -55.06 25.94
N LEU A 447 -41.05 -54.59 25.11
CA LEU A 447 -40.71 -53.63 24.06
C LEU A 447 -40.19 -52.35 24.70
N ASP A 448 -39.03 -51.90 24.23
CA ASP A 448 -38.40 -50.66 24.64
C ASP A 448 -37.56 -50.13 23.47
N PHE A 449 -37.76 -48.86 23.12
CA PHE A 449 -36.94 -48.16 22.12
C PHE A 449 -35.65 -47.60 22.74
N GLY A 450 -35.55 -47.62 24.07
CA GLY A 450 -34.48 -46.99 24.81
C GLY A 450 -34.55 -45.46 24.70
N ALA A 451 -33.50 -44.79 25.18
CA ALA A 451 -33.35 -43.35 24.98
C ALA A 451 -33.16 -43.06 23.48
N VAL A 452 -33.95 -42.13 22.94
CA VAL A 452 -33.70 -41.58 21.61
C VAL A 452 -32.78 -40.38 21.77
N GLY A 453 -31.51 -40.57 21.46
CA GLY A 453 -30.46 -39.58 21.67
C GLY A 453 -29.94 -38.99 20.36
N THR A 454 -29.27 -37.85 20.43
CA THR A 454 -28.62 -37.24 19.26
C THR A 454 -27.46 -38.11 18.79
N SER A 455 -27.55 -38.62 17.57
CA SER A 455 -26.47 -39.33 16.86
C SER A 455 -25.62 -38.37 16.01
N ALA A 456 -26.22 -37.29 15.49
CA ALA A 456 -25.53 -36.22 14.80
C ALA A 456 -26.10 -34.85 15.17
N THR A 457 -25.26 -33.92 15.61
CA THR A 457 -25.70 -32.56 15.92
C THR A 457 -25.74 -31.71 14.66
N GLY A 458 -26.94 -31.31 14.24
CA GLY A 458 -27.12 -30.43 13.10
C GLY A 458 -26.38 -29.09 13.26
N ARG A 459 -25.70 -28.65 12.19
CA ARG A 459 -24.91 -27.41 12.15
C ARG A 459 -24.67 -26.95 10.72
N LEU A 460 -24.40 -25.65 10.55
CA LEU A 460 -23.94 -25.11 9.29
C LEU A 460 -22.41 -25.07 9.32
N ARG A 461 -21.77 -25.61 8.28
CA ARG A 461 -20.34 -25.40 8.02
C ARG A 461 -20.12 -24.01 7.44
N GLN A 462 -20.89 -23.65 6.42
CA GLN A 462 -20.96 -22.28 5.91
C GLN A 462 -22.13 -21.53 6.56
N ILE A 463 -21.82 -20.60 7.46
CA ILE A 463 -22.80 -19.80 8.22
C ILE A 463 -23.30 -18.63 7.37
N SER A 464 -22.41 -18.04 6.58
CA SER A 464 -22.70 -17.01 5.59
C SER A 464 -21.80 -17.26 4.39
N ALA A 465 -22.35 -17.23 3.18
CA ALA A 465 -21.54 -17.30 1.96
C ALA A 465 -20.87 -15.95 1.69
N GLY A 466 -19.67 -16.00 1.12
CA GLY A 466 -19.07 -14.85 0.47
C GLY A 466 -19.79 -14.60 -0.85
N ALA A 467 -20.09 -13.35 -1.16
CA ALA A 467 -20.73 -12.97 -2.41
C ALA A 467 -20.22 -11.59 -2.84
N ASP A 468 -20.14 -11.38 -4.16
CA ASP A 468 -19.77 -10.08 -4.73
C ASP A 468 -20.96 -9.11 -4.70
N ALA A 469 -20.65 -7.81 -4.65
CA ALA A 469 -21.62 -6.75 -4.92
C ALA A 469 -22.01 -6.81 -6.39
N GLN A 470 -23.31 -6.72 -6.65
CA GLN A 470 -23.87 -6.68 -8.00
C GLN A 470 -24.63 -5.38 -8.14
N LEU A 471 -24.23 -4.55 -9.09
CA LEU A 471 -24.81 -3.25 -9.33
C LEU A 471 -24.82 -2.93 -10.83
N SER A 472 -25.56 -1.90 -11.22
CA SER A 472 -25.37 -1.23 -12.51
C SER A 472 -25.09 0.24 -12.34
N VAL A 473 -24.20 0.76 -13.16
CA VAL A 473 -23.92 2.20 -13.29
C VAL A 473 -24.34 2.60 -14.69
N ASP A 474 -25.31 3.51 -14.81
CA ASP A 474 -25.89 3.94 -16.10
C ASP A 474 -26.37 2.77 -16.99
N GLY A 475 -26.87 1.70 -16.36
CA GLY A 475 -27.36 0.49 -17.02
C GLY A 475 -26.27 -0.53 -17.40
N VAL A 476 -25.00 -0.27 -17.09
CA VAL A 476 -23.90 -1.24 -17.27
C VAL A 476 -23.74 -2.06 -16.01
N TYR A 477 -23.96 -3.37 -16.11
CA TYR A 477 -23.83 -4.31 -15.00
C TYR A 477 -22.37 -4.56 -14.61
N LEU A 478 -22.10 -4.54 -13.30
CA LEU A 478 -20.78 -4.69 -12.70
C LEU A 478 -20.86 -5.65 -11.51
N GLU A 479 -19.80 -6.43 -11.33
CA GLU A 479 -19.56 -7.23 -10.12
C GLU A 479 -18.27 -6.79 -9.46
N ARG A 480 -18.28 -6.65 -8.13
CA ARG A 480 -17.09 -6.25 -7.35
C ARG A 480 -17.06 -6.99 -6.02
N ALA A 481 -15.86 -7.38 -5.60
CA ALA A 481 -15.68 -8.08 -4.32
C ALA A 481 -16.00 -7.19 -3.10
N THR A 482 -15.98 -5.86 -3.25
CA THR A 482 -16.16 -4.89 -2.15
C THR A 482 -17.43 -4.07 -2.33
N ASN A 483 -17.94 -3.52 -1.21
CA ASN A 483 -19.00 -2.51 -1.24
C ASN A 483 -18.46 -1.08 -1.46
N SER A 484 -17.14 -0.92 -1.54
CA SER A 484 -16.44 0.30 -1.97
C SER A 484 -16.01 0.11 -3.42
N ILE A 485 -16.53 0.94 -4.32
CA ILE A 485 -16.35 0.84 -5.77
C ILE A 485 -15.68 2.13 -6.25
N ALA A 486 -14.40 2.08 -6.58
CA ALA A 486 -13.61 3.25 -6.99
C ALA A 486 -13.20 3.25 -8.47
N ASP A 487 -13.52 2.17 -9.19
CA ASP A 487 -13.04 1.87 -10.54
C ASP A 487 -14.16 1.82 -11.59
N ALA A 488 -15.42 2.03 -11.18
CA ALA A 488 -16.56 2.01 -12.10
C ALA A 488 -16.64 3.28 -12.97
N VAL A 489 -16.34 4.44 -12.38
CA VAL A 489 -16.23 5.73 -13.08
C VAL A 489 -14.95 6.40 -12.58
N GLU A 490 -14.12 6.85 -13.51
CA GLU A 490 -12.81 7.44 -13.17
C GLU A 490 -12.97 8.62 -12.18
N GLY A 491 -12.25 8.54 -11.06
CA GLY A 491 -12.28 9.56 -10.02
C GLY A 491 -13.54 9.56 -9.14
N LEU A 492 -14.52 8.69 -9.34
CA LEU A 492 -15.71 8.56 -8.49
C LEU A 492 -15.61 7.30 -7.62
N THR A 493 -15.68 7.48 -6.30
CA THR A 493 -15.82 6.37 -5.35
C THR A 493 -17.26 6.27 -4.86
N VAL A 494 -17.83 5.07 -4.92
CA VAL A 494 -19.20 4.74 -4.52
C VAL A 494 -19.14 3.72 -3.39
N GLU A 495 -19.77 4.04 -2.28
CA GLU A 495 -19.85 3.20 -1.07
C GLU A 495 -21.29 2.74 -0.86
N LEU A 496 -21.51 1.43 -0.88
CA LEU A 496 -22.82 0.79 -0.76
C LEU A 496 -23.10 0.41 0.70
N HIS A 497 -24.23 0.87 1.25
CA HIS A 497 -24.63 0.59 2.63
C HIS A 497 -25.83 -0.35 2.72
N ALA A 498 -26.11 -0.80 3.94
CA ALA A 498 -27.32 -1.57 4.24
C ALA A 498 -28.58 -0.81 3.80
N GLY A 499 -29.40 -1.44 2.95
CA GLY A 499 -30.60 -0.84 2.38
C GLY A 499 -30.48 -0.42 0.92
N SER A 500 -29.30 -0.46 0.31
CA SER A 500 -29.12 -0.12 -1.12
C SER A 500 -29.83 -1.09 -2.07
N VAL A 501 -30.03 -2.34 -1.64
CA VAL A 501 -30.54 -3.40 -2.51
C VAL A 501 -31.97 -3.08 -2.97
N GLY A 502 -32.14 -3.00 -4.29
CA GLY A 502 -33.41 -2.67 -4.94
C GLY A 502 -33.70 -1.17 -5.07
N ASP A 503 -32.80 -0.29 -4.59
CA ASP A 503 -32.89 1.15 -4.80
C ASP A 503 -32.20 1.54 -6.12
N VAL A 504 -32.80 2.51 -6.82
CA VAL A 504 -32.16 3.25 -7.91
C VAL A 504 -31.77 4.63 -7.37
N VAL A 505 -30.47 4.90 -7.29
CA VAL A 505 -29.90 6.08 -6.65
C VAL A 505 -29.24 6.98 -7.69
N ALA A 506 -29.78 8.18 -7.89
CA ALA A 506 -29.10 9.20 -8.68
C ALA A 506 -27.90 9.77 -7.90
N VAL A 507 -26.73 9.77 -8.55
CA VAL A 507 -25.49 10.39 -8.09
C VAL A 507 -25.17 11.57 -9.01
N MET A 508 -24.83 12.72 -8.44
CA MET A 508 -24.49 13.92 -9.19
C MET A 508 -23.10 14.41 -8.81
N VAL A 509 -22.20 14.43 -9.78
CA VAL A 509 -20.85 15.00 -9.67
C VAL A 509 -20.86 16.41 -10.23
N GLY A 510 -20.43 17.37 -9.42
CA GLY A 510 -20.37 18.79 -9.75
C GLY A 510 -19.02 19.41 -9.39
N LYS A 511 -18.82 20.67 -9.80
CA LYS A 511 -17.71 21.48 -9.30
C LYS A 511 -17.97 21.84 -7.84
N ASP A 512 -16.95 21.76 -7.00
CA ASP A 512 -17.06 22.20 -5.61
C ASP A 512 -16.86 23.73 -5.51
N ILE A 513 -17.90 24.49 -5.88
CA ILE A 513 -17.85 25.96 -5.86
C ILE A 513 -17.68 26.50 -4.44
N ASP A 514 -18.22 25.78 -3.44
CA ASP A 514 -18.17 26.23 -2.05
C ASP A 514 -16.74 26.11 -1.47
N ALA A 515 -15.99 25.08 -1.84
CA ALA A 515 -14.57 24.98 -1.52
C ALA A 515 -13.75 26.16 -2.08
N PHE A 516 -14.00 26.56 -3.33
CA PHE A 516 -13.27 27.70 -3.94
C PHE A 516 -13.62 29.02 -3.27
N VAL A 517 -14.90 29.22 -2.92
CA VAL A 517 -15.32 30.40 -2.15
C VAL A 517 -14.59 30.44 -0.81
N SER A 518 -14.41 29.29 -0.16
CA SER A 518 -13.63 29.19 1.08
C SER A 518 -12.15 29.55 0.88
N ASP A 519 -11.51 29.09 -0.20
CA ASP A 519 -10.11 29.41 -0.49
C ASP A 519 -9.90 30.90 -0.77
N ILE A 520 -10.80 31.51 -1.55
CA ILE A 520 -10.80 32.96 -1.80
C ILE A 520 -11.02 33.72 -0.49
N GLN A 521 -11.94 33.27 0.36
CA GLN A 521 -12.19 33.88 1.67
C GLN A 521 -10.94 33.80 2.56
N ALA A 522 -10.26 32.65 2.63
CA ALA A 522 -9.04 32.46 3.40
C ALA A 522 -7.90 33.40 2.92
N PHE A 523 -7.76 33.57 1.60
CA PHE A 523 -6.82 34.52 1.02
C PHE A 523 -7.12 35.97 1.43
N ILE A 524 -8.39 36.39 1.38
CA ILE A 524 -8.80 37.73 1.81
C ILE A 524 -8.62 37.93 3.31
N ASP A 525 -8.92 36.93 4.13
CA ASP A 525 -8.78 36.98 5.59
C ASP A 525 -7.31 37.05 6.01
N ALA A 526 -6.42 36.32 5.33
CA ALA A 526 -4.98 36.41 5.54
C ALA A 526 -4.46 37.82 5.21
N TYR A 527 -4.93 38.43 4.10
CA TYR A 527 -4.60 39.81 3.78
C TYR A 527 -5.10 40.77 4.85
N ASN A 528 -6.37 40.66 5.24
CA ASN A 528 -6.99 41.52 6.24
C ASN A 528 -6.27 41.44 7.59
N SER A 529 -5.85 40.24 8.01
CA SER A 529 -5.07 40.03 9.23
C SER A 529 -3.71 40.76 9.17
N SER A 530 -3.03 40.71 8.02
CA SER A 530 -1.78 41.45 7.81
C SER A 530 -1.98 42.98 7.83
N ALA A 531 -3.07 43.46 7.22
CA ALA A 531 -3.41 44.89 7.17
C ALA A 531 -3.78 45.42 8.57
N GLU A 532 -4.54 44.64 9.33
CA GLU A 532 -4.94 44.93 10.72
C GLU A 532 -3.71 45.03 11.63
N PHE A 533 -2.76 44.10 11.49
CA PHE A 533 -1.50 44.14 12.22
C PHE A 533 -0.73 45.43 11.92
N VAL A 534 -0.55 45.76 10.63
CA VAL A 534 0.16 46.99 10.23
C VAL A 534 -0.53 48.23 10.80
N ARG A 535 -1.86 48.31 10.72
CA ARG A 535 -2.64 49.43 11.28
C ARG A 535 -2.38 49.57 12.78
N THR A 536 -2.53 48.49 13.53
CA THR A 536 -2.32 48.46 14.99
C THR A 536 -0.89 48.86 15.36
N GLN A 537 0.11 48.42 14.59
CA GLN A 537 1.51 48.77 14.84
C GLN A 537 1.84 50.24 14.50
N LEU A 538 1.15 50.84 13.52
CA LEU A 538 1.38 52.22 13.08
C LEU A 538 0.54 53.27 13.80
N GLU A 539 -0.53 52.87 14.48
CA GLU A 539 -1.38 53.76 15.28
C GLU A 539 -0.61 54.37 16.45
N ARG A 540 -0.90 55.65 16.71
CA ARG A 540 -0.45 56.36 17.91
C ARG A 540 -1.68 56.87 18.65
N ASP A 541 -1.70 56.66 19.96
CA ASP A 541 -2.69 57.23 20.86
C ASP A 541 -2.54 58.75 20.98
N ALA A 542 -3.50 59.38 21.68
CA ALA A 542 -3.53 60.82 21.90
C ALA A 542 -2.33 61.34 22.73
N ASP A 543 -1.64 60.46 23.46
CA ASP A 543 -0.47 60.75 24.28
C ASP A 543 0.85 60.52 23.51
N GLY A 544 0.77 60.07 22.25
CA GLY A 544 1.88 59.84 21.35
C GLY A 544 2.55 58.46 21.48
N ASN A 545 1.99 57.55 22.28
CA ASN A 545 2.42 56.16 22.37
C ASN A 545 1.79 55.34 21.24
N GLY A 546 2.55 54.47 20.60
CA GLY A 546 2.02 53.58 19.56
C GLY A 546 2.61 52.18 19.71
N GLY A 547 2.24 51.28 18.79
CA GLY A 547 2.86 49.96 18.72
C GLY A 547 4.40 50.04 18.59
N PRO A 548 5.13 48.95 18.87
CA PRO A 548 6.59 48.89 18.75
C PRO A 548 7.16 49.45 17.44
N LEU A 549 6.40 49.36 16.34
CA LEU A 549 6.78 49.86 15.01
C LEU A 549 6.11 51.20 14.63
N ALA A 550 5.66 52.00 15.60
CA ALA A 550 4.94 53.24 15.34
C ALA A 550 5.77 54.30 14.61
N GLY A 551 5.40 54.58 13.36
CA GLY A 551 6.12 55.50 12.48
C GLY A 551 7.24 54.85 11.67
N ASP A 552 7.34 53.52 11.67
CA ASP A 552 8.28 52.78 10.85
C ASP A 552 7.93 52.94 9.35
N SER A 553 8.91 53.39 8.56
CA SER A 553 8.74 53.60 7.12
C SER A 553 8.84 52.30 6.33
N THR A 554 9.60 51.29 6.80
CA THR A 554 9.74 50.03 6.06
C THR A 554 8.46 49.23 6.13
N LEU A 555 7.84 49.10 7.32
CA LEU A 555 6.53 48.46 7.49
C LEU A 555 5.46 49.12 6.61
N ARG A 556 5.49 50.44 6.47
CA ARG A 556 4.57 51.20 5.60
C ARG A 556 4.81 50.92 4.11
N SER A 557 6.06 50.82 3.68
CA SER A 557 6.41 50.47 2.30
C SER A 557 5.95 49.04 1.98
N MET A 558 6.24 48.07 2.86
CA MET A 558 5.80 46.67 2.72
C MET A 558 4.28 46.58 2.59
N ALA A 559 3.53 47.24 3.46
CA ALA A 559 2.07 47.27 3.39
C ALA A 559 1.54 47.94 2.12
N SER A 560 2.25 48.93 1.59
CA SER A 560 1.89 49.60 0.33
C SER A 560 2.12 48.69 -0.88
N ASP A 561 3.19 47.89 -0.87
CA ASP A 561 3.46 46.90 -1.92
C ASP A 561 2.41 45.79 -1.94
N MET A 562 2.04 45.24 -0.77
CA MET A 562 0.96 44.25 -0.66
C MET A 562 -0.39 44.81 -1.13
N ARG A 563 -0.72 46.04 -0.73
CA ARG A 563 -1.94 46.72 -1.19
C ARG A 563 -1.93 46.96 -2.69
N ARG A 564 -0.78 47.33 -3.28
CA ARG A 564 -0.65 47.52 -4.73
C ARG A 564 -0.90 46.23 -5.48
N ALA A 565 -0.37 45.10 -4.99
CA ALA A 565 -0.61 43.78 -5.57
C ALA A 565 -2.11 43.44 -5.60
N MET A 566 -2.81 43.61 -4.47
CA MET A 566 -4.27 43.38 -4.36
C MET A 566 -5.13 44.28 -5.27
N GLN A 567 -4.69 45.49 -5.56
CA GLN A 567 -5.42 46.46 -6.38
C GLN A 567 -5.08 46.39 -7.87
N THR A 568 -4.26 45.42 -8.28
CA THR A 568 -3.85 45.28 -9.67
C THR A 568 -5.06 44.96 -10.55
N ALA A 569 -5.17 45.67 -11.67
CA ALA A 569 -6.13 45.34 -12.72
C ALA A 569 -5.41 44.57 -13.83
N LEU A 570 -5.91 43.39 -14.17
CA LEU A 570 -5.43 42.60 -15.30
C LEU A 570 -5.80 43.26 -16.62
N ALA A 571 -4.99 43.00 -17.65
CA ALA A 571 -5.25 43.52 -18.99
C ALA A 571 -6.57 42.95 -19.56
N PRO A 572 -7.32 43.73 -20.36
CA PRO A 572 -8.54 43.26 -21.00
C PRO A 572 -8.30 42.00 -21.83
N GLY A 573 -9.19 41.00 -21.71
CA GLY A 573 -9.11 39.73 -22.46
C GLY A 573 -8.36 38.60 -21.77
N VAL A 574 -7.61 38.88 -20.69
CA VAL A 574 -6.90 37.85 -19.90
C VAL A 574 -7.86 36.97 -19.11
N ALA A 575 -8.76 37.58 -18.35
CA ALA A 575 -9.79 36.89 -17.56
C ALA A 575 -11.19 37.25 -18.06
N GLY A 576 -11.35 37.36 -19.39
CA GLY A 576 -12.61 37.80 -20.00
C GLY A 576 -12.99 39.22 -19.57
N ASN A 577 -14.20 39.37 -19.00
CA ASN A 577 -14.70 40.64 -18.45
C ASN A 577 -14.25 40.89 -16.99
N LEU A 578 -13.65 39.90 -16.33
CA LEU A 578 -13.15 40.03 -14.96
C LEU A 578 -11.73 40.60 -15.01
N GLY A 579 -11.56 41.86 -14.63
CA GLY A 579 -10.25 42.53 -14.66
C GLY A 579 -9.69 42.80 -13.27
N ARG A 580 -10.50 42.76 -12.22
CA ARG A 580 -10.13 43.21 -10.86
C ARG A 580 -11.03 42.56 -9.81
N LEU A 581 -10.57 42.52 -8.56
CA LEU A 581 -11.29 41.90 -7.43
C LEU A 581 -12.73 42.43 -7.26
N GLY A 582 -12.97 43.72 -7.52
CA GLY A 582 -14.31 44.31 -7.44
C GLY A 582 -15.32 43.73 -8.44
N ASP A 583 -14.86 43.17 -9.56
CA ASP A 583 -15.73 42.52 -10.54
C ASP A 583 -16.30 41.20 -9.98
N LEU A 584 -15.63 40.59 -9.00
CA LEU A 584 -16.06 39.41 -8.24
C LEU A 584 -16.87 39.74 -6.98
N GLY A 585 -17.14 41.02 -6.70
CA GLY A 585 -17.77 41.44 -5.45
C GLY A 585 -16.81 41.49 -4.25
N ILE A 586 -15.50 41.53 -4.48
CA ILE A 586 -14.49 41.75 -3.44
C ILE A 586 -14.14 43.24 -3.42
N GLU A 587 -14.62 43.96 -2.41
CA GLU A 587 -14.60 45.42 -2.33
C GLU A 587 -13.63 45.94 -1.27
N ILE A 588 -12.94 47.05 -1.58
CA ILE A 588 -12.01 47.69 -0.65
C ILE A 588 -12.75 48.62 0.32
N GLN A 589 -12.40 48.54 1.60
CA GLN A 589 -12.95 49.35 2.68
C GLN A 589 -12.09 50.60 2.96
N GLN A 590 -12.64 51.56 3.73
CA GLN A 590 -11.95 52.81 4.05
C GLN A 590 -10.65 52.63 4.85
N ASP A 591 -10.56 51.55 5.62
CA ASP A 591 -9.38 51.16 6.39
C ASP A 591 -8.32 50.42 5.54
N GLY A 592 -8.64 50.09 4.29
CA GLY A 592 -7.78 49.34 3.37
C GLY A 592 -7.89 47.83 3.49
N SER A 593 -8.83 47.30 4.28
CA SER A 593 -9.23 45.88 4.25
C SER A 593 -10.13 45.59 3.03
N PHE A 594 -10.35 44.32 2.73
CA PHE A 594 -11.29 43.86 1.69
C PHE A 594 -12.46 43.10 2.30
N SER A 595 -13.66 43.31 1.76
CA SER A 595 -14.87 42.55 2.09
C SER A 595 -15.29 41.69 0.90
N VAL A 596 -15.78 40.47 1.17
CA VAL A 596 -16.23 39.53 0.13
C VAL A 596 -17.76 39.46 0.10
N ASP A 597 -18.36 39.74 -1.06
CA ASP A 597 -19.76 39.38 -1.34
C ASP A 597 -19.83 37.95 -1.90
N THR A 598 -20.09 36.98 -1.01
CA THR A 598 -20.08 35.56 -1.36
C THR A 598 -21.15 35.18 -2.39
N ALA A 599 -22.26 35.91 -2.47
CA ALA A 599 -23.31 35.65 -3.45
C ALA A 599 -22.85 36.05 -4.87
N ARG A 600 -22.26 37.24 -5.02
CA ARG A 600 -21.68 37.68 -6.31
C ARG A 600 -20.48 36.83 -6.73
N LEU A 601 -19.66 36.42 -5.76
CA LEU A 601 -18.52 35.55 -6.03
C LEU A 601 -18.98 34.18 -6.54
N LYS A 602 -20.00 33.58 -5.91
CA LYS A 602 -20.59 32.31 -6.33
C LYS A 602 -21.18 32.40 -7.74
N GLU A 603 -21.92 33.48 -8.04
CA GLU A 603 -22.46 33.73 -9.39
C GLU A 603 -21.35 33.82 -10.45
N ALA A 604 -20.24 34.49 -10.15
CA ALA A 604 -19.10 34.59 -11.07
C ALA A 604 -18.43 33.22 -11.31
N LEU A 605 -18.24 32.42 -10.26
CA LEU A 605 -17.67 31.07 -10.34
C LEU A 605 -18.58 30.10 -11.11
N GLU A 606 -19.90 30.20 -10.95
CA GLU A 606 -20.88 29.41 -11.69
C GLU A 606 -20.92 29.81 -13.18
N THR A 607 -20.73 31.10 -13.49
CA THR A 607 -20.78 31.62 -14.85
C THR A 607 -19.51 31.28 -15.66
N ASP A 608 -18.33 31.55 -15.11
CA ASP A 608 -17.05 31.27 -15.77
C ASP A 608 -15.93 31.07 -14.72
N SER A 609 -15.89 29.87 -14.13
CA SER A 609 -14.83 29.48 -13.20
C SER A 609 -13.42 29.62 -13.80
N GLY A 610 -13.30 29.48 -15.13
CA GLY A 610 -12.03 29.67 -15.82
C GLY A 610 -11.58 31.12 -15.79
N ALA A 611 -12.48 32.08 -15.97
CA ALA A 611 -12.15 33.50 -15.82
C ALA A 611 -11.74 33.86 -14.39
N VAL A 612 -12.40 33.28 -13.38
CA VAL A 612 -12.01 33.46 -11.97
C VAL A 612 -10.63 32.85 -11.71
N GLN A 613 -10.36 31.66 -12.23
CA GLN A 613 -9.04 31.02 -12.16
C GLN A 613 -7.96 31.91 -12.78
N ARG A 614 -8.21 32.49 -13.96
CA ARG A 614 -7.26 33.40 -14.61
C ARG A 614 -7.05 34.71 -13.85
N LEU A 615 -8.04 35.15 -13.05
CA LEU A 615 -7.90 36.35 -12.22
C LEU A 615 -6.92 36.14 -11.06
N PHE A 616 -6.89 34.96 -10.45
CA PHE A 616 -6.02 34.68 -9.30
C PHE A 616 -4.73 33.92 -9.70
N GLY A 617 -4.86 32.97 -10.61
CA GLY A 617 -3.81 32.07 -11.08
C GLY A 617 -2.89 32.67 -12.15
N ILE A 618 -1.93 31.87 -12.61
CA ILE A 618 -1.12 32.22 -13.78
C ILE A 618 -1.84 31.70 -15.01
N HIS A 619 -1.96 32.53 -16.03
CA HIS A 619 -2.56 32.12 -17.28
C HIS A 619 -1.71 32.53 -18.47
N GLY A 620 -1.52 31.59 -19.38
CA GLY A 620 -1.09 31.86 -20.74
C GLY A 620 -2.13 31.42 -21.76
N ALA A 621 -2.27 32.19 -22.84
CA ALA A 621 -3.11 31.86 -23.98
C ALA A 621 -2.36 32.05 -25.29
N GLY A 622 -2.36 31.01 -26.12
CA GLY A 622 -1.96 31.11 -27.52
C GLY A 622 -3.06 31.79 -28.34
N SER A 623 -2.66 32.52 -29.38
CA SER A 623 -3.60 33.11 -30.35
C SER A 623 -4.21 32.09 -31.32
N VAL A 624 -3.69 30.87 -31.34
CA VAL A 624 -4.07 29.76 -32.24
C VAL A 624 -4.07 28.44 -31.45
N SER A 625 -4.81 27.44 -31.94
CA SER A 625 -4.96 26.13 -31.29
C SER A 625 -3.66 25.31 -31.24
N GLU A 626 -2.74 25.56 -32.18
CA GLU A 626 -1.45 24.89 -32.26
C GLU A 626 -0.45 25.39 -31.21
N LEU A 627 -0.75 26.50 -30.53
CA LEU A 627 0.05 27.07 -29.44
C LEU A 627 -0.67 26.87 -28.11
N GLU A 628 -0.23 25.90 -27.34
CA GLU A 628 -0.75 25.62 -26.02
C GLU A 628 0.19 26.12 -24.93
N PHE A 629 -0.37 26.79 -23.92
CA PHE A 629 0.41 27.25 -22.78
C PHE A 629 0.65 26.09 -21.82
N VAL A 630 1.92 25.78 -21.53
CA VAL A 630 2.29 24.69 -20.63
C VAL A 630 2.53 25.21 -19.22
N GLY A 631 3.30 26.29 -19.09
CA GLY A 631 3.59 26.84 -17.78
C GLY A 631 4.47 28.06 -17.80
N VAL A 632 4.63 28.64 -16.62
CA VAL A 632 5.66 29.63 -16.32
C VAL A 632 6.37 29.31 -15.01
N THR A 633 7.56 29.86 -14.82
CA THR A 633 8.23 29.91 -13.52
C THR A 633 8.08 31.31 -12.89
N ASP A 634 8.58 31.52 -11.67
CA ASP A 634 8.57 32.83 -11.01
C ASP A 634 9.45 33.89 -11.71
N ALA A 635 10.41 33.46 -12.53
CA ALA A 635 11.23 34.35 -13.36
C ALA A 635 10.44 34.96 -14.54
N SER A 636 9.31 34.36 -14.91
CA SER A 636 8.59 34.76 -16.12
C SER A 636 7.87 36.10 -15.96
N VAL A 637 8.01 36.94 -16.99
CA VAL A 637 7.40 38.26 -17.05
C VAL A 637 6.04 38.16 -17.75
N ALA A 638 5.05 38.94 -17.28
CA ALA A 638 3.76 39.05 -17.95
C ALA A 638 3.90 39.90 -19.22
N GLY A 639 3.27 39.45 -20.32
CA GLY A 639 3.34 40.13 -21.61
C GLY A 639 2.75 39.32 -22.75
N THR A 640 2.66 39.93 -23.93
CA THR A 640 2.30 39.25 -25.17
C THR A 640 3.55 39.08 -26.02
N TYR A 641 3.85 37.83 -26.36
CA TYR A 641 5.08 37.41 -27.03
C TYR A 641 4.75 36.82 -28.39
N GLY A 642 5.34 37.33 -29.47
CA GLY A 642 5.25 36.67 -30.78
C GLY A 642 6.02 35.35 -30.77
N VAL A 643 5.43 34.28 -31.29
CA VAL A 643 6.07 32.97 -31.41
C VAL A 643 6.44 32.74 -32.87
N GLU A 644 7.72 32.52 -33.12
CA GLU A 644 8.22 32.10 -34.43
C GLU A 644 8.86 30.73 -34.35
N ILE A 645 8.46 29.83 -35.23
CA ILE A 645 8.98 28.46 -35.33
C ILE A 645 9.90 28.38 -36.54
N THR A 646 11.17 28.07 -36.33
CA THR A 646 12.15 27.86 -37.41
C THR A 646 12.24 26.40 -37.83
N GLN A 647 11.81 25.47 -36.97
CA GLN A 647 11.72 24.04 -37.24
C GLN A 647 10.58 23.43 -36.41
N ALA A 648 9.65 22.71 -37.04
CA ALA A 648 8.61 21.99 -36.32
C ALA A 648 9.15 20.63 -35.82
N ALA A 649 8.58 20.14 -34.71
CA ALA A 649 8.98 18.86 -34.17
C ALA A 649 8.52 17.69 -35.06
N THR A 650 9.32 16.62 -35.14
CA THR A 650 8.97 15.40 -35.88
C THR A 650 9.14 14.17 -35.01
N ARG A 651 8.46 13.07 -35.38
CA ARG A 651 8.66 11.73 -34.81
C ARG A 651 9.80 11.02 -35.54
N ALA A 652 10.46 10.07 -34.87
CA ALA A 652 11.33 9.13 -35.56
C ALA A 652 10.48 8.14 -36.37
N GLN A 653 10.82 7.96 -37.64
CA GLN A 653 10.07 7.10 -38.56
C GLN A 653 11.00 6.49 -39.60
N ILE A 654 10.78 5.21 -39.93
CA ILE A 654 11.36 4.55 -41.09
C ILE A 654 10.32 3.69 -41.79
N LEU A 655 10.21 3.84 -43.11
CA LEU A 655 9.44 2.97 -43.99
C LEU A 655 10.40 2.06 -44.74
N GLY A 656 10.23 0.76 -44.58
CA GLY A 656 11.04 -0.26 -45.24
C GLY A 656 10.79 -0.31 -46.76
N THR A 657 11.82 -0.64 -47.54
CA THR A 657 11.70 -0.81 -48.99
C THR A 657 11.85 -2.26 -49.44
N GLY A 658 10.83 -2.84 -50.08
CA GLY A 658 10.98 -4.06 -50.88
C GLY A 658 10.84 -5.40 -50.15
N PHE A 659 9.92 -5.52 -49.18
CA PHE A 659 9.61 -6.80 -48.53
C PHE A 659 9.02 -7.83 -49.50
N GLY A 660 9.64 -9.01 -49.59
CA GLY A 660 9.34 -10.05 -50.59
C GLY A 660 8.14 -10.96 -50.28
N GLY A 661 7.39 -10.69 -49.21
CA GLY A 661 6.21 -11.44 -48.78
C GLY A 661 6.45 -12.41 -47.62
N THR A 662 7.63 -13.04 -47.55
CA THR A 662 8.08 -13.88 -46.42
C THR A 662 9.55 -13.62 -46.14
N TYR A 663 9.93 -13.63 -44.87
CA TYR A 663 11.32 -13.61 -44.42
C TYR A 663 12.02 -14.90 -44.84
N VAL A 664 13.25 -14.79 -45.33
CA VAL A 664 14.07 -15.92 -45.72
C VAL A 664 15.38 -15.84 -44.95
N ASP A 665 15.66 -16.88 -44.19
CA ASP A 665 16.85 -17.01 -43.35
C ASP A 665 17.74 -18.16 -43.91
N ASP A 666 19.06 -18.03 -43.75
CA ASP A 666 20.09 -18.99 -44.18
C ASP A 666 20.16 -20.27 -43.33
N GLY A 667 19.34 -20.35 -42.28
CA GLY A 667 19.26 -21.45 -41.32
C GLY A 667 19.98 -21.15 -40.01
N THR A 668 20.48 -19.92 -39.82
CA THR A 668 21.03 -19.38 -38.58
C THR A 668 20.05 -18.34 -38.05
N SER A 669 19.51 -18.54 -36.84
CA SER A 669 18.51 -17.62 -36.30
C SER A 669 19.00 -16.17 -36.26
N ASP A 670 18.34 -15.32 -37.04
CA ASP A 670 18.58 -13.88 -37.07
C ASP A 670 17.87 -13.18 -35.92
N SER A 671 18.49 -12.10 -35.40
CA SER A 671 17.85 -11.23 -34.42
C SER A 671 17.94 -9.77 -34.85
N MET A 672 16.80 -9.08 -34.82
CA MET A 672 16.71 -7.63 -34.95
C MET A 672 16.73 -7.01 -33.56
N LEU A 673 17.70 -6.13 -33.33
CA LEU A 673 17.79 -5.34 -32.11
C LEU A 673 17.22 -3.96 -32.41
N ILE A 674 16.24 -3.53 -31.62
CA ILE A 674 15.71 -2.17 -31.65
C ILE A 674 16.04 -1.55 -30.30
N LYS A 675 16.94 -0.57 -30.28
CA LYS A 675 17.25 0.18 -29.07
C LYS A 675 16.43 1.45 -29.05
N ASP A 676 15.57 1.59 -28.04
CA ASP A 676 14.84 2.82 -27.77
C ASP A 676 15.82 3.88 -27.23
N ILE A 677 15.89 5.03 -27.90
CA ILE A 677 16.82 6.10 -27.54
C ILE A 677 16.39 6.81 -26.26
N ALA A 678 15.08 6.92 -26.01
CA ALA A 678 14.55 7.65 -24.86
C ALA A 678 14.84 6.89 -23.55
N SER A 679 14.58 5.58 -23.55
CA SER A 679 14.82 4.72 -22.39
C SER A 679 16.23 4.13 -22.35
N GLY A 680 16.93 4.07 -23.49
CA GLY A 680 18.21 3.36 -23.64
C GLY A 680 18.07 1.83 -23.70
N ALA A 681 16.87 1.29 -23.52
CA ALA A 681 16.59 -0.14 -23.50
C ALA A 681 16.70 -0.76 -24.89
N THR A 682 17.16 -2.01 -24.96
CA THR A 682 17.28 -2.77 -26.22
C THR A 682 16.28 -3.92 -26.25
N TYR A 683 15.51 -3.98 -27.33
CA TYR A 683 14.45 -4.93 -27.60
C TYR A 683 14.95 -5.92 -28.65
N THR A 684 14.83 -7.22 -28.40
CA THR A 684 15.42 -8.25 -29.27
C THR A 684 14.31 -9.06 -29.92
N VAL A 685 14.17 -8.91 -31.23
CA VAL A 685 13.14 -9.57 -32.02
C VAL A 685 13.77 -10.70 -32.82
N ALA A 686 13.36 -11.93 -32.52
CA ALA A 686 13.81 -13.11 -33.24
C ALA A 686 13.11 -13.22 -34.61
N LEU A 687 13.89 -13.26 -35.68
CA LEU A 687 13.42 -13.42 -37.05
C LEU A 687 13.62 -14.88 -37.48
N SER A 688 12.58 -15.48 -38.04
CA SER A 688 12.56 -16.91 -38.40
C SER A 688 12.22 -17.10 -39.88
N ASN A 689 12.85 -18.09 -40.50
CA ASN A 689 12.55 -18.43 -41.89
C ASN A 689 11.05 -18.71 -42.10
N GLY A 690 10.44 -17.98 -43.03
CA GLY A 690 9.02 -18.11 -43.38
C GLY A 690 8.10 -17.10 -42.68
N ASP A 691 8.59 -16.28 -41.75
CA ASP A 691 7.78 -15.23 -41.12
C ASP A 691 7.16 -14.29 -42.18
N THR A 692 5.86 -14.05 -42.11
CA THR A 692 5.20 -13.05 -42.94
C THR A 692 5.44 -11.63 -42.40
N LEU A 693 5.10 -10.59 -43.17
CA LEU A 693 5.19 -9.21 -42.68
C LEU A 693 4.39 -9.03 -41.37
N GLN A 694 3.21 -9.65 -41.29
CA GLN A 694 2.36 -9.58 -40.12
C GLN A 694 3.00 -10.28 -38.92
N ASP A 695 3.59 -11.46 -39.10
CA ASP A 695 4.27 -12.17 -38.01
C ASP A 695 5.41 -11.34 -37.42
N ILE A 696 6.13 -10.62 -38.27
CA ILE A 696 7.24 -9.74 -37.85
C ILE A 696 6.70 -8.52 -37.11
N ILE A 697 5.64 -7.88 -37.62
CA ILE A 697 4.97 -6.77 -36.93
C ILE A 697 4.49 -7.22 -35.55
N ASP A 698 3.83 -8.37 -35.47
CA ASP A 698 3.31 -8.91 -34.22
C ASP A 698 4.44 -9.21 -33.23
N LYS A 699 5.55 -9.79 -33.70
CA LYS A 699 6.75 -10.01 -32.86
C LYS A 699 7.37 -8.70 -32.36
N ILE A 700 7.50 -7.69 -33.22
CA ILE A 700 8.02 -6.38 -32.82
C ILE A 700 7.12 -5.74 -31.77
N ASN A 701 5.82 -5.63 -32.05
CA ASN A 701 4.88 -5.00 -31.13
C ASN A 701 4.79 -5.78 -29.80
N THR A 702 4.77 -7.11 -29.84
CA THR A 702 4.80 -7.96 -28.63
C THR A 702 6.06 -7.69 -27.79
N GLU A 703 7.22 -7.59 -28.43
CA GLU A 703 8.49 -7.32 -27.73
C GLU A 703 8.49 -5.92 -27.12
N MET A 704 7.95 -4.91 -27.83
CA MET A 704 7.81 -3.52 -27.37
C MET A 704 6.82 -3.38 -26.21
N ASP A 705 5.77 -4.19 -26.18
CA ASP A 705 4.74 -4.22 -25.13
C ASP A 705 5.14 -5.08 -23.91
N THR A 706 6.27 -5.78 -23.97
CA THR A 706 6.77 -6.59 -22.86
C THR A 706 7.65 -5.74 -21.95
N ALA A 707 7.45 -5.77 -20.64
CA ALA A 707 8.38 -5.20 -19.65
C ALA A 707 9.18 -6.33 -18.97
N LEU A 708 10.47 -6.09 -18.68
CA LEU A 708 11.38 -7.09 -18.08
C LEU A 708 12.02 -6.55 -16.80
N SER A 709 12.27 -7.43 -15.84
CA SER A 709 13.12 -7.18 -14.68
C SER A 709 14.59 -7.47 -14.99
N GLU A 710 15.49 -6.88 -14.22
CA GLU A 710 16.93 -7.07 -14.39
C GLU A 710 17.42 -8.34 -13.69
N ILE A 711 18.29 -9.12 -14.35
CA ILE A 711 18.86 -10.36 -13.79
C ILE A 711 20.37 -10.34 -13.98
N HIS A 712 21.09 -10.47 -12.85
CA HIS A 712 22.52 -10.70 -12.80
C HIS A 712 22.82 -12.14 -12.43
N GLU A 713 23.77 -12.76 -13.14
CA GLU A 713 24.16 -14.15 -12.93
C GLU A 713 25.68 -14.28 -12.78
N ALA A 714 26.11 -15.03 -11.76
CA ALA A 714 27.49 -15.39 -11.52
C ALA A 714 27.96 -16.49 -12.50
N SER A 715 29.21 -16.41 -12.95
CA SER A 715 29.76 -17.34 -13.93
C SER A 715 30.27 -18.65 -13.32
N ALA A 716 30.56 -18.69 -12.01
CA ALA A 716 30.93 -19.92 -11.34
C ALA A 716 29.71 -20.66 -10.79
N GLN A 717 29.78 -21.98 -10.89
CA GLN A 717 28.80 -22.89 -10.30
C GLN A 717 29.35 -23.45 -8.99
N LEU A 718 28.47 -23.57 -7.99
CA LEU A 718 28.77 -24.08 -6.66
C LEU A 718 28.08 -25.43 -6.46
N PHE A 719 28.88 -26.44 -6.11
CA PHE A 719 28.41 -27.80 -5.84
C PHE A 719 28.70 -28.19 -4.39
N SER A 720 27.87 -29.06 -3.81
CA SER A 720 28.03 -29.62 -2.46
C SER A 720 28.93 -30.87 -2.41
N ASP A 721 29.33 -31.40 -3.57
CA ASP A 721 30.22 -32.55 -3.66
C ASP A 721 31.05 -32.53 -4.96
N GLY A 722 32.05 -33.42 -5.03
CA GLY A 722 32.91 -33.55 -6.21
C GLY A 722 32.29 -34.30 -7.39
N VAL A 723 31.00 -34.65 -7.33
CA VAL A 723 30.28 -35.35 -8.42
C VAL A 723 29.23 -34.48 -9.10
N GLY A 724 29.07 -33.23 -8.67
CA GLY A 724 28.25 -32.22 -9.34
C GLY A 724 26.85 -32.03 -8.75
N THR A 725 26.62 -32.39 -7.48
CA THR A 725 25.37 -32.05 -6.79
C THR A 725 25.33 -30.56 -6.47
N VAL A 726 24.32 -29.82 -6.94
CA VAL A 726 24.22 -28.36 -6.75
C VAL A 726 24.15 -27.99 -5.26
N ALA A 727 24.89 -26.96 -4.86
CA ALA A 727 24.86 -26.46 -3.49
C ALA A 727 23.47 -25.89 -3.12
N THR A 728 23.10 -26.00 -1.85
CA THR A 728 21.87 -25.44 -1.28
C THR A 728 22.21 -24.48 -0.16
N ASP A 729 21.23 -23.74 0.36
CA ASP A 729 21.41 -22.86 1.52
C ASP A 729 21.97 -23.60 2.75
N SER A 730 21.72 -24.91 2.88
CA SER A 730 22.23 -25.73 3.98
C SER A 730 23.65 -26.24 3.78
N THR A 731 24.23 -26.11 2.58
CA THR A 731 25.57 -26.58 2.26
C THR A 731 26.60 -25.77 3.04
N ARG A 732 27.48 -26.46 3.75
CA ARG A 732 28.58 -25.83 4.51
C ARG A 732 29.63 -25.30 3.55
N LEU A 733 30.27 -24.19 3.90
CA LEU A 733 31.29 -23.60 3.05
C LEU A 733 32.50 -24.53 2.85
N SER A 734 32.84 -25.37 3.84
CA SER A 734 33.90 -26.38 3.72
C SER A 734 33.63 -27.46 2.67
N ASP A 735 32.36 -27.65 2.32
CA ASP A 735 31.88 -28.73 1.45
C ASP A 735 31.62 -28.24 0.02
N LEU A 736 32.14 -27.05 -0.34
CA LEU A 736 31.97 -26.49 -1.68
C LEU A 736 32.98 -27.02 -2.69
N PHE A 737 32.48 -27.33 -3.88
CA PHE A 737 33.25 -27.81 -5.03
C PHE A 737 32.95 -26.98 -6.29
N ASP A 738 33.92 -26.92 -7.20
CA ASP A 738 33.76 -26.33 -8.54
C ASP A 738 33.15 -27.30 -9.55
N ASN A 739 32.91 -26.82 -10.78
CA ASN A 739 32.35 -27.63 -11.88
C ASN A 739 33.30 -28.70 -12.44
N LEU A 740 34.55 -28.76 -11.96
CA LEU A 740 35.52 -29.80 -12.28
C LEU A 740 35.62 -30.86 -11.16
N GLY A 741 34.82 -30.72 -10.10
CA GLY A 741 34.81 -31.63 -8.95
C GLY A 741 35.97 -31.41 -7.98
N ALA A 742 36.67 -30.27 -8.04
CA ALA A 742 37.70 -29.89 -7.09
C ALA A 742 37.09 -29.12 -5.90
N ASN A 743 37.49 -29.46 -4.67
CA ASN A 743 37.04 -28.73 -3.48
C ASN A 743 37.63 -27.32 -3.49
N LEU A 744 36.80 -26.31 -3.21
CA LEU A 744 37.18 -24.89 -3.24
C LEU A 744 38.15 -24.50 -2.11
N GLY A 745 38.30 -25.34 -1.08
CA GLY A 745 39.27 -25.15 -0.01
C GLY A 745 38.97 -23.96 0.89
N VAL A 746 37.70 -23.60 1.07
CA VAL A 746 37.26 -22.42 1.84
C VAL A 746 37.79 -22.50 3.28
N ALA A 747 38.47 -21.44 3.72
CA ALA A 747 39.17 -21.37 4.99
C ALA A 747 38.77 -20.12 5.81
N ALA A 748 38.97 -20.20 7.13
CA ALA A 748 38.77 -19.04 7.99
C ALA A 748 39.74 -17.91 7.60
N GLY A 749 39.20 -16.72 7.37
CA GLY A 749 39.91 -15.55 6.85
C GLY A 749 39.61 -15.22 5.38
N ASP A 750 38.97 -16.11 4.62
CA ASP A 750 38.51 -15.81 3.26
C ASP A 750 37.35 -14.80 3.30
N THR A 751 37.26 -13.94 2.28
CA THR A 751 36.22 -12.92 2.19
C THR A 751 35.63 -12.81 0.79
N LEU A 752 34.33 -12.49 0.73
CA LEU A 752 33.65 -12.05 -0.48
C LEU A 752 33.20 -10.61 -0.28
N THR A 753 33.65 -9.72 -1.15
CA THR A 753 33.22 -8.32 -1.16
C THR A 753 32.15 -8.15 -2.23
N PHE A 754 30.99 -7.69 -1.81
CA PHE A 754 29.86 -7.32 -2.65
C PHE A 754 29.90 -5.82 -2.88
N SER A 755 29.99 -5.41 -4.14
CA SER A 755 30.03 -4.00 -4.53
C SER A 755 29.04 -3.72 -5.66
N GLY A 756 28.57 -2.49 -5.78
CA GLY A 756 27.68 -2.08 -6.87
C GLY A 756 26.61 -1.11 -6.42
N THR A 757 25.41 -1.24 -6.96
CA THR A 757 24.27 -0.36 -6.67
C THR A 757 22.99 -1.17 -6.61
N THR A 758 22.09 -0.81 -5.69
CA THR A 758 20.71 -1.31 -5.67
C THR A 758 19.89 -0.73 -6.82
N ARG A 759 18.67 -1.23 -7.04
CA ARG A 759 17.73 -0.70 -8.05
C ARG A 759 17.57 0.82 -7.99
N GLY A 760 17.41 1.38 -6.79
CA GLY A 760 17.26 2.82 -6.56
C GLY A 760 18.58 3.62 -6.60
N GLY A 761 19.71 2.98 -6.93
CA GLY A 761 21.03 3.60 -7.04
C GLY A 761 21.81 3.72 -5.73
N ALA A 762 21.32 3.15 -4.61
CA ALA A 762 22.09 3.16 -3.35
C ALA A 762 23.30 2.23 -3.45
N THR A 763 24.46 2.67 -2.96
CA THR A 763 25.72 1.92 -3.06
C THR A 763 25.69 0.63 -2.23
N ILE A 764 26.12 -0.46 -2.84
CA ILE A 764 26.43 -1.73 -2.20
C ILE A 764 27.93 -1.72 -1.93
N ASP A 765 28.31 -1.89 -0.66
CA ASP A 765 29.70 -2.09 -0.21
C ASP A 765 29.65 -2.89 1.09
N THR A 766 29.60 -4.21 0.97
CA THR A 766 29.44 -5.12 2.11
C THR A 766 30.31 -6.35 1.90
N GLN A 767 30.85 -6.88 3.00
CA GLN A 767 31.74 -8.03 2.96
C GLN A 767 31.15 -9.19 3.75
N PHE A 768 31.16 -10.38 3.17
CA PHE A 768 30.98 -11.64 3.89
C PHE A 768 32.36 -12.21 4.27
N VAL A 769 32.58 -12.42 5.57
CA VAL A 769 33.84 -12.93 6.11
C VAL A 769 33.65 -14.37 6.60
N VAL A 770 34.46 -15.28 6.10
CA VAL A 770 34.50 -16.67 6.57
C VAL A 770 35.27 -16.72 7.89
N THR A 771 34.57 -17.01 8.98
CA THR A 771 35.13 -17.17 10.32
C THR A 771 35.29 -18.65 10.71
N ASP A 772 34.36 -19.51 10.30
CA ASP A 772 34.44 -20.96 10.44
C ASP A 772 33.68 -21.67 9.30
N PRO A 773 34.39 -22.18 8.27
CA PRO A 773 33.77 -22.78 7.10
C PRO A 773 33.04 -24.11 7.40
N SER A 774 33.29 -24.73 8.56
CA SER A 774 32.67 -26.00 8.93
C SER A 774 31.27 -25.84 9.54
N THR A 775 30.92 -24.61 9.93
CA THR A 775 29.63 -24.27 10.55
C THR A 775 28.85 -23.26 9.71
N GLN A 776 29.52 -22.31 9.07
CA GLN A 776 28.89 -21.36 8.17
C GLN A 776 28.41 -22.04 6.88
N THR A 777 27.31 -21.55 6.35
CA THR A 777 26.62 -22.12 5.20
C THR A 777 26.53 -21.15 4.03
N VAL A 778 26.23 -21.68 2.85
CA VAL A 778 25.89 -20.87 1.67
C VAL A 778 24.67 -19.98 1.95
N GLY A 779 23.69 -20.45 2.73
CA GLY A 779 22.52 -19.66 3.12
C GLY A 779 22.87 -18.40 3.91
N GLU A 780 23.88 -18.46 4.78
CA GLU A 780 24.37 -17.27 5.51
C GLU A 780 25.06 -16.26 4.58
N MET A 781 25.84 -16.75 3.61
CA MET A 781 26.47 -15.91 2.58
C MET A 781 25.40 -15.23 1.72
N MET A 782 24.41 -16.00 1.26
CA MET A 782 23.31 -15.51 0.43
C MET A 782 22.41 -14.54 1.20
N ALA A 783 22.16 -14.76 2.50
CA ALA A 783 21.44 -13.82 3.36
C ALA A 783 22.21 -12.49 3.54
N THR A 784 23.54 -12.55 3.61
CA THR A 784 24.38 -11.34 3.66
C THR A 784 24.27 -10.55 2.36
N LEU A 785 24.34 -11.23 1.21
CA LEU A 785 24.16 -10.61 -0.10
C LEU A 785 22.73 -10.06 -0.27
N GLN A 786 21.71 -10.81 0.13
CA GLN A 786 20.30 -10.39 0.12
C GLN A 786 20.07 -9.13 0.96
N SER A 787 20.69 -9.05 2.14
CA SER A 787 20.61 -7.84 2.97
C SER A 787 21.34 -6.66 2.34
N ALA A 788 22.38 -6.89 1.54
CA ALA A 788 23.16 -5.85 0.89
C ALA A 788 22.43 -5.28 -0.35
N VAL A 789 21.77 -6.13 -1.15
CA VAL A 789 21.00 -5.69 -2.34
C VAL A 789 19.63 -5.12 -2.00
N GLY A 790 19.07 -5.42 -0.81
CA GLY A 790 17.79 -4.88 -0.35
C GLY A 790 16.57 -5.75 -0.71
N PRO A 791 15.36 -5.35 -0.30
CA PRO A 791 14.14 -6.16 -0.46
C PRO A 791 13.65 -6.26 -1.91
N ASP A 792 14.03 -5.31 -2.76
CA ASP A 792 13.55 -5.20 -4.15
C ASP A 792 14.29 -6.16 -5.09
N THR A 793 15.34 -6.83 -4.62
CA THR A 793 16.13 -7.79 -5.41
C THR A 793 16.13 -9.14 -4.72
N ARG A 794 15.77 -10.21 -5.43
CA ARG A 794 15.85 -11.59 -4.94
C ARG A 794 17.22 -12.18 -5.25
N VAL A 795 17.92 -12.69 -4.25
CA VAL A 795 19.17 -13.42 -4.43
C VAL A 795 18.94 -14.92 -4.20
N TYR A 796 19.36 -15.77 -5.15
CA TYR A 796 19.19 -17.22 -5.06
C TYR A 796 20.27 -17.98 -5.84
N LEU A 797 20.37 -19.30 -5.62
CA LEU A 797 21.14 -20.19 -6.49
C LEU A 797 20.23 -20.74 -7.59
N ASP A 798 20.66 -20.63 -8.84
CA ASP A 798 19.95 -21.21 -9.98
C ASP A 798 20.05 -22.75 -9.99
N ALA A 799 19.32 -23.39 -10.91
CA ALA A 799 19.32 -24.85 -11.06
C ALA A 799 20.69 -25.44 -11.43
N ASN A 800 21.65 -24.59 -11.81
CA ASN A 800 23.01 -24.95 -12.19
C ASN A 800 24.03 -24.61 -11.08
N GLY A 801 23.59 -24.13 -9.91
CA GLY A 801 24.44 -23.73 -8.79
C GLY A 801 25.11 -22.37 -8.94
N ARG A 802 24.61 -21.48 -9.80
CA ARG A 802 25.12 -20.11 -9.97
C ARG A 802 24.33 -19.16 -9.11
N ILE A 803 25.02 -18.18 -8.52
CA ILE A 803 24.35 -17.09 -7.80
C ILE A 803 23.63 -16.20 -8.81
N ARG A 804 22.34 -15.99 -8.61
CA ARG A 804 21.51 -15.04 -9.34
C ARG A 804 20.99 -13.96 -8.41
N ALA A 805 20.98 -12.72 -8.90
CA ALA A 805 20.30 -11.60 -8.28
C ALA A 805 19.31 -11.02 -9.29
N GLU A 806 18.03 -11.03 -8.95
CA GLU A 806 16.92 -10.67 -9.85
C GLU A 806 16.09 -9.55 -9.22
N ASP A 807 15.93 -8.45 -9.93
CA ASP A 807 15.00 -7.39 -9.56
C ASP A 807 13.56 -7.94 -9.54
N GLN A 808 12.82 -7.65 -8.47
CA GLN A 808 11.44 -8.09 -8.31
C GLN A 808 10.44 -7.19 -9.04
N GLU A 809 10.89 -6.03 -9.53
CA GLU A 809 10.07 -5.11 -10.32
C GLU A 809 10.57 -5.05 -11.77
N THR A 810 9.63 -5.06 -12.72
CA THR A 810 9.94 -4.78 -14.12
C THR A 810 10.27 -3.30 -14.32
N GLY A 811 11.08 -2.98 -15.32
CA GLY A 811 11.43 -1.60 -15.67
C GLY A 811 12.93 -1.35 -15.62
N SER A 812 13.32 -0.13 -15.99
CA SER A 812 14.71 0.31 -15.89
C SER A 812 15.21 0.24 -14.46
N SER A 813 16.40 -0.29 -14.27
CA SER A 813 17.03 -0.45 -12.97
C SER A 813 18.46 0.07 -13.02
N LEU A 814 18.93 0.64 -11.92
CA LEU A 814 20.33 1.03 -11.72
C LEU A 814 21.11 -0.07 -11.00
N PHE A 815 20.57 -1.28 -10.95
CA PHE A 815 21.15 -2.39 -10.22
C PHE A 815 22.47 -2.81 -10.86
N THR A 816 23.54 -2.82 -10.08
CA THR A 816 24.80 -3.41 -10.48
C THR A 816 25.31 -4.25 -9.33
N LEU A 817 25.91 -5.39 -9.65
CA LEU A 817 26.51 -6.25 -8.66
C LEU A 817 27.83 -6.77 -9.18
N ASP A 818 28.87 -6.59 -8.39
CA ASP A 818 30.17 -7.19 -8.53
C ASP A 818 30.48 -7.97 -7.25
N ILE A 819 31.05 -9.16 -7.42
CA ILE A 819 31.48 -10.01 -6.31
C ILE A 819 32.95 -10.33 -6.51
N THR A 820 33.78 -9.91 -5.56
CA THR A 820 35.22 -10.18 -5.58
C THR A 820 35.62 -11.04 -4.39
N SER A 821 36.48 -12.02 -4.62
CA SER A 821 37.00 -12.88 -3.56
C SER A 821 38.42 -12.52 -3.15
N ASP A 822 38.68 -12.55 -1.84
CA ASP A 822 40.02 -12.51 -1.26
C ASP A 822 40.22 -13.74 -0.37
N ASN A 823 41.07 -14.65 -0.83
CA ASN A 823 41.29 -15.97 -0.23
C ASN A 823 42.49 -15.95 0.73
N ALA A 824 42.46 -15.05 1.70
CA ALA A 824 43.55 -14.86 2.66
C ALA A 824 43.77 -16.09 3.57
N GLY A 825 42.76 -16.95 3.73
CA GLY A 825 42.83 -18.22 4.46
C GLY A 825 43.41 -19.38 3.62
N GLY A 826 43.52 -19.22 2.29
CA GLY A 826 43.99 -20.23 1.34
C GLY A 826 42.88 -20.72 0.39
N GLY A 827 43.15 -21.74 -0.43
CA GLY A 827 42.15 -22.30 -1.34
C GLY A 827 41.88 -21.46 -2.60
N THR A 828 40.73 -21.70 -3.24
CA THR A 828 40.31 -21.11 -4.52
C THR A 828 38.85 -20.65 -4.49
N PHE A 829 38.33 -20.26 -3.34
CA PHE A 829 36.95 -19.81 -3.19
C PHE A 829 36.68 -18.58 -4.08
N SER A 830 35.70 -18.71 -4.98
CA SER A 830 35.29 -17.65 -5.89
C SER A 830 33.93 -18.01 -6.47
N VAL A 831 33.12 -16.99 -6.75
CA VAL A 831 31.86 -17.11 -7.49
C VAL A 831 32.01 -16.67 -8.95
N GLY A 832 33.26 -16.45 -9.40
CA GLY A 832 33.55 -15.96 -10.74
C GLY A 832 33.17 -14.49 -10.92
N THR A 833 32.87 -14.12 -12.15
CA THR A 833 32.32 -12.81 -12.52
C THR A 833 30.79 -12.87 -12.45
N ILE A 834 30.15 -11.81 -12.00
CA ILE A 834 28.70 -11.67 -12.11
C ILE A 834 28.40 -10.62 -13.19
N ALA A 835 27.41 -10.89 -14.04
CA ALA A 835 27.05 -10.02 -15.15
C ALA A 835 25.55 -10.01 -15.38
N ALA A 836 25.03 -8.90 -15.93
CA ALA A 836 23.66 -8.80 -16.40
C ALA A 836 23.45 -9.79 -17.56
N VAL A 837 22.53 -10.73 -17.37
CA VAL A 837 22.07 -11.67 -18.42
C VAL A 837 20.72 -11.25 -18.99
N GLN A 838 20.00 -10.38 -18.28
CA GLN A 838 18.80 -9.71 -18.73
C GLN A 838 18.78 -8.30 -18.15
N GLU A 839 18.64 -7.29 -19.00
CA GLU A 839 18.52 -5.90 -18.57
C GLU A 839 17.06 -5.59 -18.19
N GLY A 840 16.87 -4.83 -17.12
CA GLY A 840 15.55 -4.33 -16.75
C GLY A 840 15.07 -3.28 -17.75
N ARG A 841 13.85 -3.42 -18.26
CA ARG A 841 13.27 -2.48 -19.22
C ARG A 841 11.76 -2.32 -19.07
N THR A 842 11.27 -1.13 -19.36
CA THR A 842 9.83 -0.84 -19.50
C THR A 842 9.33 -1.27 -20.88
N THR A 843 8.05 -1.03 -21.16
CA THR A 843 7.54 -1.05 -22.55
C THR A 843 8.08 0.15 -23.34
N SER A 844 8.01 0.09 -24.67
CA SER A 844 8.38 1.20 -25.56
C SER A 844 7.19 1.68 -26.39
N GLY A 845 7.13 2.99 -26.66
CA GLY A 845 6.17 3.59 -27.59
C GLY A 845 6.60 3.49 -29.06
N ILE A 846 7.32 2.45 -29.46
CA ILE A 846 7.71 2.21 -30.86
C ILE A 846 6.73 1.21 -31.45
N VAL A 847 6.03 1.62 -32.51
CA VAL A 847 4.99 0.80 -33.13
C VAL A 847 5.41 0.38 -34.54
N ALA A 848 5.22 -0.90 -34.84
CA ALA A 848 5.33 -1.48 -36.17
C ALA A 848 3.96 -1.59 -36.84
N VAL A 849 3.85 -1.15 -38.09
CA VAL A 849 2.62 -1.28 -38.91
C VAL A 849 2.94 -1.72 -40.34
N ASP A 850 1.95 -2.30 -41.02
CA ASP A 850 2.00 -2.54 -42.46
C ASP A 850 1.50 -1.31 -43.21
N ASN A 851 2.40 -0.66 -43.94
CA ASN A 851 2.08 0.44 -44.85
C ASN A 851 2.28 0.03 -46.31
N GLY A 852 1.25 -0.58 -46.89
CA GLY A 852 1.23 -0.92 -48.32
C GLY A 852 2.12 -2.11 -48.69
N GLY A 853 2.27 -3.09 -47.80
CA GLY A 853 3.12 -4.27 -47.93
C GLY A 853 4.56 -4.02 -47.47
N GLN A 854 4.79 -3.00 -46.66
CA GLN A 854 6.10 -2.57 -46.18
C GLN A 854 6.06 -2.38 -44.66
N LEU A 855 7.13 -2.79 -43.97
CA LEU A 855 7.29 -2.55 -42.55
C LEU A 855 7.54 -1.07 -42.30
N GLU A 856 6.68 -0.43 -41.51
CA GLU A 856 6.90 0.92 -41.01
C GLU A 856 7.08 0.88 -39.50
N LEU A 857 8.14 1.52 -39.01
CA LEU A 857 8.40 1.71 -37.59
C LEU A 857 8.30 3.20 -37.27
N THR A 858 7.52 3.53 -36.24
CA THR A 858 7.31 4.91 -35.79
C THR A 858 7.42 4.98 -34.28
N ALA A 859 8.21 5.93 -33.76
CA ALA A 859 8.15 6.30 -32.34
C ALA A 859 6.93 7.20 -32.10
N GLU A 860 6.19 6.97 -31.02
CA GLU A 860 5.02 7.79 -30.66
C GLU A 860 5.40 9.20 -30.19
N GLY A 861 6.58 9.33 -29.58
CA GLY A 861 7.14 10.60 -29.11
C GLY A 861 7.67 11.50 -30.22
N TYR A 862 7.69 12.81 -29.95
CA TYR A 862 8.30 13.82 -30.82
C TYR A 862 9.62 14.30 -30.23
N GLY A 863 10.60 14.59 -31.09
CA GLY A 863 11.87 15.20 -30.66
C GLY A 863 13.10 14.36 -30.96
N SER A 864 14.26 14.93 -30.70
CA SER A 864 15.54 14.25 -30.94
C SER A 864 15.85 13.14 -29.94
N ASN A 865 15.24 13.20 -28.75
CA ASN A 865 15.34 12.14 -27.73
C ASN A 865 14.37 10.99 -27.99
N GLU A 866 13.34 11.21 -28.81
CA GLU A 866 12.32 10.22 -29.14
C GLU A 866 12.71 9.54 -30.46
N GLY A 867 13.23 8.32 -30.35
CA GLY A 867 13.72 7.59 -31.50
C GLY A 867 14.21 6.20 -31.18
N PHE A 868 14.75 5.55 -32.20
CA PHE A 868 15.22 4.18 -32.10
C PHE A 868 16.43 3.91 -32.99
N GLU A 869 17.28 2.99 -32.54
CA GLU A 869 18.40 2.47 -33.30
C GLU A 869 18.13 1.02 -33.68
N ILE A 870 18.26 0.71 -34.97
CA ILE A 870 18.10 -0.65 -35.48
C ILE A 870 19.49 -1.25 -35.72
N SER A 871 19.71 -2.47 -35.21
CA SER A 871 20.87 -3.30 -35.54
C SER A 871 20.47 -4.78 -35.67
N PHE A 872 21.38 -5.62 -36.17
CA PHE A 872 21.10 -7.04 -36.44
C PHE A 872 22.26 -7.92 -35.94
N LEU A 873 21.95 -9.07 -35.34
CA LEU A 873 22.92 -10.06 -34.86
C LEU A 873 22.81 -11.38 -35.65
N ALA A 874 23.97 -11.84 -36.13
CA ALA A 874 24.32 -13.14 -36.75
C ALA A 874 23.39 -13.74 -37.85
N GLY A 875 23.79 -13.55 -39.13
CA GLY A 875 23.30 -14.30 -40.30
C GLY A 875 23.67 -13.73 -41.69
N GLY A 876 24.73 -12.91 -41.80
CA GLY A 876 25.22 -12.42 -43.10
C GLY A 876 24.51 -11.17 -43.64
N THR A 877 25.03 -10.64 -44.75
CA THR A 877 24.63 -9.37 -45.41
C THR A 877 23.18 -9.30 -45.91
N ASP A 878 22.34 -10.29 -45.62
CA ASP A 878 21.09 -10.55 -46.34
C ASP A 878 19.80 -10.32 -45.50
N GLY A 879 19.89 -10.23 -44.16
CA GLY A 879 18.73 -9.96 -43.28
C GLY A 879 18.16 -8.55 -43.37
N SER A 880 19.03 -7.52 -43.47
CA SER A 880 18.58 -6.12 -43.65
C SER A 880 18.02 -5.84 -45.05
N ALA A 881 18.47 -6.59 -46.07
CA ALA A 881 18.00 -6.46 -47.44
C ALA A 881 16.56 -6.98 -47.64
N SER A 882 16.10 -7.89 -46.78
CA SER A 882 14.80 -8.55 -46.92
C SER A 882 13.65 -7.79 -46.26
N LEU A 883 13.89 -7.12 -45.13
CA LEU A 883 12.88 -6.28 -44.44
C LEU A 883 12.77 -4.87 -45.02
N GLY A 884 13.79 -4.45 -45.78
CA GLY A 884 13.83 -3.13 -46.39
C GLY A 884 14.16 -1.99 -45.44
N VAL A 885 14.48 -2.28 -44.17
CA VAL A 885 14.92 -1.29 -43.17
C VAL A 885 16.43 -1.38 -42.96
N ALA A 886 17.09 -0.23 -42.86
CA ALA A 886 18.54 -0.17 -42.66
C ALA A 886 18.92 -0.13 -41.18
N ALA A 887 20.04 -0.77 -40.83
CA ALA A 887 20.66 -0.61 -39.51
C ALA A 887 21.22 0.81 -39.38
N ALA A 888 20.54 1.64 -38.60
CA ALA A 888 20.86 3.04 -38.36
C ALA A 888 20.10 3.56 -37.14
N SER A 889 20.47 4.75 -36.69
CA SER A 889 19.71 5.52 -35.72
C SER A 889 18.70 6.43 -36.43
N TYR A 890 17.46 6.39 -35.96
CA TYR A 890 16.36 7.21 -36.43
C TYR A 890 15.86 8.04 -35.25
N THR A 891 15.92 9.36 -35.37
CA THR A 891 15.49 10.32 -34.35
C THR A 891 14.47 11.28 -34.94
N GLY A 892 13.55 11.74 -34.11
CA GLY A 892 12.76 12.90 -34.43
C GLY A 892 13.61 14.19 -34.41
N LEU A 893 12.96 15.31 -34.67
CA LEU A 893 13.56 16.63 -34.52
C LEU A 893 12.80 17.39 -33.45
N ASP A 894 13.50 18.12 -32.60
CA ASP A 894 12.87 19.03 -31.66
C ASP A 894 12.36 20.27 -32.39
N VAL A 895 11.32 20.88 -31.82
CA VAL A 895 10.88 22.22 -32.21
C VAL A 895 12.03 23.21 -32.03
N GLN A 896 12.20 24.16 -32.93
CA GLN A 896 13.12 25.28 -32.75
C GLN A 896 12.40 26.58 -33.07
N GLY A 897 12.68 27.63 -32.32
CA GLY A 897 12.00 28.89 -32.50
C GLY A 897 12.43 29.99 -31.52
N THR A 898 11.65 31.06 -31.52
CA THR A 898 11.80 32.18 -30.60
C THR A 898 10.47 32.50 -29.93
N ILE A 899 10.53 32.98 -28.69
CA ILE A 899 9.40 33.53 -27.94
C ILE A 899 9.69 35.00 -27.72
N GLY A 900 8.82 35.90 -28.21
CA GLY A 900 9.02 37.34 -28.10
C GLY A 900 10.25 37.88 -28.85
N GLY A 901 10.78 37.12 -29.80
CA GLY A 901 12.05 37.42 -30.48
C GLY A 901 13.32 37.04 -29.69
N PHE A 902 13.17 36.43 -28.51
CA PHE A 902 14.26 35.83 -27.74
C PHE A 902 14.39 34.34 -28.05
N ALA A 903 15.61 33.82 -27.99
CA ALA A 903 15.88 32.40 -28.21
C ALA A 903 15.11 31.53 -27.21
N ALA A 904 14.67 30.38 -27.68
CA ALA A 904 13.99 29.39 -26.87
C ALA A 904 14.53 28.00 -27.21
N THR A 905 14.73 27.20 -26.18
CA THR A 905 15.18 25.81 -26.26
C THR A 905 13.97 24.90 -26.46
N GLY A 906 14.03 24.08 -27.51
CA GLY A 906 13.01 23.07 -27.77
C GLY A 906 13.39 21.69 -27.24
N LEU A 907 12.39 20.94 -26.81
CA LEU A 907 12.46 19.55 -26.42
C LEU A 907 11.17 18.86 -26.89
N GLY A 908 11.27 18.03 -27.92
CA GLY A 908 10.09 17.52 -28.62
C GLY A 908 9.24 18.65 -29.17
N GLN A 909 7.97 18.69 -28.78
CA GLN A 909 7.04 19.78 -29.12
C GLN A 909 7.07 20.94 -28.12
N LEU A 910 7.76 20.79 -26.99
CA LEU A 910 7.85 21.81 -25.95
C LEU A 910 8.90 22.85 -26.35
N LEU A 911 8.54 24.12 -26.29
CA LEU A 911 9.44 25.25 -26.50
C LEU A 911 9.51 26.08 -25.21
N THR A 912 10.70 26.22 -24.64
CA THR A 912 10.93 26.93 -23.37
C THR A 912 11.87 28.11 -23.57
N GLY A 913 11.50 29.29 -23.10
CA GLY A 913 12.34 30.49 -23.19
C GLY A 913 13.64 30.33 -22.40
N ASP A 914 14.76 30.73 -23.01
CA ASP A 914 16.09 30.58 -22.42
C ASP A 914 16.28 31.45 -21.18
N ALA A 915 17.15 31.01 -20.27
CA ALA A 915 17.52 31.76 -19.06
C ALA A 915 18.16 33.13 -19.38
N ASP A 916 18.13 34.05 -18.41
CA ASP A 916 18.64 35.42 -18.54
C ASP A 916 17.94 36.25 -19.63
N SER A 917 16.70 35.89 -19.98
CA SER A 917 15.90 36.57 -21.01
C SER A 917 14.52 37.00 -20.49
N ALA A 918 13.84 37.89 -21.20
CA ALA A 918 12.50 38.35 -20.83
C ALA A 918 11.40 37.27 -20.98
N VAL A 919 11.77 36.08 -21.48
CA VAL A 919 10.90 34.91 -21.64
C VAL A 919 11.34 33.74 -20.79
N GLU A 920 12.31 33.94 -19.89
CA GLU A 920 12.78 32.90 -18.99
C GLU A 920 11.62 32.26 -18.23
N GLY A 921 11.60 30.93 -18.26
CA GLY A 921 10.60 30.12 -17.58
C GLY A 921 9.26 30.01 -18.30
N ILE A 922 9.02 30.72 -19.41
CA ILE A 922 7.82 30.53 -20.22
C ILE A 922 7.98 29.27 -21.05
N SER A 923 7.05 28.32 -20.88
CA SER A 923 7.01 27.08 -21.64
C SER A 923 5.68 26.96 -22.39
N LEU A 924 5.75 26.60 -23.66
CA LEU A 924 4.59 26.37 -24.53
C LEU A 924 4.77 25.11 -25.37
N LEU A 925 3.67 24.45 -25.69
CA LEU A 925 3.64 23.31 -26.59
C LEU A 925 3.23 23.80 -27.98
N TYR A 926 4.00 23.39 -28.99
CA TYR A 926 3.66 23.65 -30.39
C TYR A 926 3.35 22.32 -31.11
N THR A 927 2.08 22.12 -31.46
CA THR A 927 1.60 20.88 -32.09
C THR A 927 1.48 20.98 -33.62
N GLY A 928 1.71 22.17 -34.18
CA GLY A 928 1.63 22.41 -35.62
C GLY A 928 2.86 21.90 -36.40
N SER A 929 2.71 21.80 -37.71
CA SER A 929 3.79 21.41 -38.65
C SER A 929 4.36 22.58 -39.46
N GLY A 930 3.73 23.76 -39.37
CA GLY A 930 4.17 24.97 -40.08
C GLY A 930 5.40 25.62 -39.46
N VAL A 931 6.16 26.36 -40.26
CA VAL A 931 7.29 27.20 -39.83
C VAL A 931 7.03 28.67 -40.19
N GLY A 932 7.68 29.60 -39.50
CA GLY A 932 7.49 31.04 -39.60
C GLY A 932 6.80 31.62 -38.35
N SER A 933 6.18 32.79 -38.50
CA SER A 933 5.36 33.37 -37.44
C SER A 933 4.05 32.57 -37.30
N VAL A 934 3.90 31.86 -36.19
CA VAL A 934 2.76 30.95 -35.95
C VAL A 934 1.67 31.58 -35.08
N GLY A 935 2.00 32.63 -34.32
CA GLY A 935 1.03 33.33 -33.48
C GLY A 935 1.67 34.16 -32.37
N THR A 936 0.88 34.50 -31.36
CA THR A 936 1.34 35.15 -30.13
C THR A 936 0.92 34.36 -28.90
N MET A 937 1.79 34.28 -27.91
CA MET A 937 1.51 33.76 -26.57
C MET A 937 1.33 34.94 -25.62
N SER A 938 0.16 35.11 -25.02
CA SER A 938 -0.08 36.10 -23.97
C SER A 938 0.03 35.44 -22.61
N VAL A 939 0.98 35.87 -21.80
CA VAL A 939 1.21 35.40 -20.42
C VAL A 939 0.81 36.49 -19.44
N SER A 940 0.10 36.11 -18.39
CA SER A 940 -0.38 37.01 -17.36
C SER A 940 -0.26 36.37 -15.97
N ARG A 941 0.00 37.19 -14.97
CA ARG A 941 -0.01 36.79 -13.56
C ARG A 941 -1.26 37.34 -12.90
N GLY A 942 -2.06 36.46 -12.33
CA GLY A 942 -3.22 36.81 -11.52
C GLY A 942 -2.84 37.43 -10.17
N ILE A 943 -3.86 37.93 -9.48
CA ILE A 943 -3.72 38.72 -8.26
C ILE A 943 -3.10 37.90 -7.12
N ALA A 944 -3.47 36.62 -6.97
CA ALA A 944 -2.86 35.76 -5.96
C ALA A 944 -1.36 35.55 -6.24
N SER A 945 -0.97 35.33 -7.50
CA SER A 945 0.46 35.24 -7.87
C SER A 945 1.23 36.54 -7.58
N LEU A 946 0.63 37.71 -7.81
CA LEU A 946 1.27 39.00 -7.51
C LEU A 946 1.42 39.24 -6.01
N VAL A 947 0.44 38.83 -5.22
CA VAL A 947 0.46 38.92 -3.76
C VAL A 947 1.45 37.93 -3.16
N GLU A 948 1.50 36.70 -3.68
CA GLU A 948 2.50 35.68 -3.34
C GLU A 948 3.92 36.22 -3.57
N LEU A 949 4.20 36.75 -4.76
CA LEU A 949 5.52 37.31 -5.08
C LEU A 949 5.91 38.48 -4.15
N ALA A 950 4.95 39.35 -3.84
CA ALA A 950 5.17 40.46 -2.92
C ALA A 950 5.41 39.97 -1.48
N ALA A 951 4.67 38.96 -1.00
CA ALA A 951 4.87 38.38 0.32
C ALA A 951 6.18 37.59 0.43
N ASP A 952 6.51 36.81 -0.60
CA ASP A 952 7.71 35.98 -0.65
C ASP A 952 8.99 36.82 -0.62
N ALA A 953 9.05 37.91 -1.38
CA ALA A 953 10.17 38.87 -1.35
C ALA A 953 10.42 39.47 0.06
N LEU A 954 9.42 39.48 0.93
CA LEU A 954 9.54 39.98 2.30
C LEU A 954 9.94 38.89 3.30
N VAL A 955 9.57 37.63 3.04
CA VAL A 955 9.59 36.52 4.00
C VAL A 955 10.64 35.45 3.67
N SER A 956 11.17 35.43 2.44
CA SER A 956 12.13 34.42 1.95
C SER A 956 13.30 34.18 2.92
N SER A 957 13.64 32.91 3.14
CA SER A 957 14.73 32.50 4.03
C SER A 957 16.13 32.85 3.49
N ASP A 958 16.24 33.12 2.18
CA ASP A 958 17.51 33.30 1.48
C ASP A 958 17.82 34.79 1.23
N GLY A 959 17.32 35.68 2.10
CA GLY A 959 17.53 37.13 2.03
C GLY A 959 16.24 37.97 1.99
N GLY A 960 15.17 37.50 2.60
CA GLY A 960 13.93 38.26 2.76
C GLY A 960 14.16 39.51 3.62
N SER A 961 13.56 40.62 3.21
CA SER A 961 13.82 41.93 3.85
C SER A 961 13.46 42.01 5.34
N ILE A 962 12.57 41.13 5.85
CA ILE A 962 12.25 41.06 7.28
C ILE A 962 13.34 40.32 8.07
N ASP A 963 13.86 39.21 7.55
CA ASP A 963 14.93 38.46 8.20
C ASP A 963 16.20 39.32 8.30
N ASP A 964 16.53 40.04 7.22
CA ASP A 964 17.63 41.01 7.22
C ASP A 964 17.50 42.09 8.31
N LEU A 965 16.27 42.58 8.55
CA LEU A 965 15.99 43.58 9.60
C LEU A 965 16.13 42.98 10.99
N VAL A 966 15.64 41.76 11.21
CA VAL A 966 15.74 41.05 12.50
C VAL A 966 17.21 40.73 12.80
N GLU A 967 17.97 40.23 11.83
CA GLU A 967 19.41 39.97 11.98
C GLU A 967 20.21 41.24 12.25
N GLN A 968 19.88 42.35 11.57
CA GLN A 968 20.49 43.64 11.87
C GLN A 968 20.16 44.11 13.30
N GLY A 969 18.94 43.86 13.76
CA GLY A 969 18.52 44.06 15.15
C GLY A 969 19.37 43.25 16.13
N GLN A 970 19.53 41.95 15.88
CA GLN A 970 20.31 41.05 16.75
C GLN A 970 21.78 41.47 16.83
N ARG A 971 22.42 41.80 15.71
CA ARG A 971 23.80 42.32 15.71
C ARG A 971 23.97 43.60 16.53
N ASN A 972 22.93 44.45 16.56
CA ASN A 972 22.94 45.64 17.41
C ASN A 972 22.79 45.31 18.89
N ILE A 973 21.96 44.32 19.24
CA ILE A 973 21.79 43.80 20.61
C ILE A 973 23.13 43.24 21.09
N ASP A 974 23.75 42.32 20.35
CA ASP A 974 25.03 41.70 20.71
C ASP A 974 26.13 42.76 20.97
N SER A 975 26.16 43.82 20.14
CA SER A 975 27.10 44.94 20.33
C SER A 975 26.83 45.73 21.60
N MET A 976 25.55 45.90 21.98
CA MET A 976 25.15 46.60 23.20
C MET A 976 25.39 45.75 24.44
N GLU A 977 25.11 44.46 24.41
CA GLU A 977 25.43 43.51 25.49
C GLU A 977 26.93 43.45 25.77
N SER A 978 27.75 43.39 24.72
CA SER A 978 29.21 43.46 24.85
C SER A 978 29.68 44.76 25.54
N ARG A 979 29.02 45.89 25.24
CA ARG A 979 29.28 47.17 25.91
C ARG A 979 28.82 47.16 27.37
N ILE A 980 27.66 46.57 27.67
CA ILE A 980 27.15 46.42 29.04
C ILE A 980 28.16 45.62 29.86
N SER A 981 28.57 44.44 29.39
CA SER A 981 29.58 43.61 30.05
C SER A 981 30.89 44.37 30.32
N THR A 982 31.37 45.13 29.34
CA THR A 982 32.57 45.96 29.52
C THR A 982 32.39 47.06 30.59
N ILE A 983 31.20 47.65 30.70
CA ILE A 983 30.88 48.64 31.72
C ILE A 983 30.75 47.97 33.10
N GLU A 984 30.09 46.83 33.19
CA GLU A 984 29.93 46.04 34.42
C GLU A 984 31.28 45.62 35.00
N ASP A 985 32.19 45.08 34.17
CA ASP A 985 33.56 44.74 34.57
C ASP A 985 34.33 45.96 35.11
N ARG A 986 34.10 47.13 34.53
CA ARG A 986 34.70 48.38 34.99
C ARG A 986 34.11 48.82 36.33
N LEU A 987 32.79 48.70 36.51
CA LEU A 987 32.11 49.02 37.76
C LEU A 987 32.52 48.06 38.88
N ALA A 988 32.67 46.76 38.60
CA ALA A 988 33.12 45.75 39.56
C ALA A 988 34.54 46.05 40.07
N ARG A 989 35.50 46.29 39.16
CA ARG A 989 36.87 46.70 39.53
C ARG A 989 36.90 48.01 40.32
N ARG A 990 36.03 48.96 39.96
CA ARG A 990 35.94 50.23 40.66
C ARG A 990 35.35 50.08 42.06
N ARG A 991 34.35 49.21 42.23
CA ARG A 991 33.77 48.87 43.54
C ARG A 991 34.83 48.29 44.46
N GLU A 992 35.63 47.34 43.97
CA GLU A 992 36.73 46.76 44.73
C GLU A 992 37.79 47.79 45.12
N LEU A 993 38.20 48.65 44.19
CA LEU A 993 39.16 49.72 44.46
C LEU A 993 38.64 50.74 45.48
N LEU A 994 37.37 51.13 45.39
CA LEU A 994 36.74 52.02 46.36
C LEU A 994 36.68 51.35 47.74
N LEU A 995 36.24 50.10 47.84
CA LEU A 995 36.23 49.34 49.09
C LEU A 995 37.62 49.24 49.71
N ARG A 996 38.66 48.90 48.92
CA ARG A 996 40.06 48.86 49.39
C ARG A 996 40.54 50.22 49.90
N ARG A 997 40.18 51.31 49.21
CA ARG A 997 40.54 52.68 49.64
C ARG A 997 39.85 53.06 50.95
N PHE A 998 38.57 52.75 51.10
CA PHE A 998 37.84 53.03 52.34
C PHE A 998 38.35 52.17 53.51
N LEU A 999 38.65 50.89 53.28
CA LEU A 999 39.28 50.01 54.28
C LEU A 999 40.68 50.50 54.69
N ALA A 1000 41.50 50.94 53.74
CA ALA A 1000 42.82 51.51 54.02
C ALA A 1000 42.71 52.82 54.81
N ALA A 1001 41.73 53.66 54.49
CA ALA A 1001 41.45 54.88 55.24
C ALA A 1001 40.97 54.59 56.66
N GLU A 1002 40.12 53.57 56.86
CA GLU A 1002 39.66 53.13 58.17
C GLU A 1002 40.82 52.56 59.01
N THR A 1003 41.71 51.78 58.39
CA THR A 1003 42.93 51.27 59.04
C THR A 1003 43.90 52.39 59.41
N ALA A 1004 44.05 53.39 58.54
CA ALA A 1004 44.85 54.58 58.82
C ALA A 1004 44.26 55.38 59.99
N LEU A 1005 42.94 55.60 60.01
CA LEU A 1005 42.25 56.25 61.13
C LEU A 1005 42.40 55.45 62.43
N ALA A 1006 42.26 54.12 62.39
CA ALA A 1006 42.47 53.25 63.54
C ALA A 1006 43.89 53.39 64.11
N ARG A 1007 44.91 53.45 63.24
CA ARG A 1007 46.31 53.69 63.64
C ARG A 1007 46.53 55.09 64.19
N THR A 1008 45.91 56.11 63.60
CA THR A 1008 46.00 57.48 64.10
C THR A 1008 45.33 57.60 65.47
N GLN A 1009 44.18 56.95 65.69
CA GLN A 1009 43.54 56.87 67.00
C GLN A 1009 44.41 56.09 67.99
N SER A 1010 44.98 54.93 67.62
CA SER A 1010 45.90 54.22 68.52
C SER A 1010 47.18 55.00 68.83
N GLN A 1011 47.70 55.79 67.87
CA GLN A 1011 48.82 56.70 68.10
C GLN A 1011 48.41 57.89 68.98
N THR A 1012 47.20 58.40 68.83
CA THR A 1012 46.65 59.46 69.68
C THR A 1012 46.45 58.94 71.09
N ASP A 1013 45.89 57.74 71.27
CA ASP A 1013 45.76 57.06 72.55
C ASP A 1013 47.13 56.74 73.17
N TYR A 1014 48.12 56.34 72.37
CA TYR A 1014 49.50 56.17 72.82
C TYR A 1014 50.16 57.49 73.23
N LEU A 1015 49.93 58.58 72.50
CA LEU A 1015 50.39 59.93 72.85
C LEU A 1015 49.71 60.42 74.14
N PHE A 1016 48.40 60.19 74.30
CA PHE A 1016 47.68 60.46 75.54
C PHE A 1016 48.15 59.59 76.71
N ALA A 1017 48.52 58.33 76.48
CA ALA A 1017 49.07 57.44 77.50
C ALA A 1017 50.55 57.71 77.84
N SER A 1018 51.32 58.34 76.95
CA SER A 1018 52.75 58.68 77.14
C SER A 1018 52.99 60.12 77.63
N LEU A 1019 52.00 61.01 77.49
CA LEU A 1019 51.98 62.36 78.06
C LEU A 1019 52.27 62.42 79.59
N PRO A 1020 51.93 61.42 80.43
CA PRO A 1020 52.34 61.41 81.83
C PRO A 1020 53.83 61.10 82.07
N GLN A 1021 54.54 60.47 81.12
CA GLN A 1021 55.95 60.07 81.30
C GLN A 1021 56.96 61.16 80.89
N PHE A 1022 56.59 62.08 79.99
CA PHE A 1022 57.46 63.20 79.60
C PHE A 1022 57.51 64.33 80.63
N ASN A 1023 56.66 64.30 81.66
CA ASN A 1023 56.57 65.33 82.69
C ASN A 1023 57.52 65.10 83.90
N GLN A 1024 58.57 64.26 83.78
CA GLN A 1024 59.50 63.95 84.88
C GLN A 1024 61.00 64.21 84.64
N ASN A 1025 61.45 64.67 83.47
CA ASN A 1025 62.89 64.87 83.20
C ASN A 1025 63.34 66.30 82.86
N GLU A 1026 62.63 67.33 83.35
CA GLU A 1026 63.24 68.63 83.64
C GLU A 1026 63.38 68.81 85.15
N ARG A 1027 64.52 68.37 85.69
CA ARG A 1027 65.11 68.85 86.95
C ARG A 1027 66.62 68.85 86.89
#